data_AF-R7MZX0-F1
#
_entry.id   AF-R7MZX0-F1
#
_cell.length_a   1.000
_cell.length_b   1.000
_cell.length_c   1.000
_cell.angle_alpha   90.00
_cell.angle_beta   90.00
_cell.angle_gamma   90.00
#
_symmetry.space_group_name_H-M   'P 1'
#
loop_
_entity.id
_entity.type
_entity.pdbx_description
1 polymer ?
#
loop_
_entity_poly.entity_id
_entity_poly.type
_entity_poly.pdbx_seq_one_letter_code
_entity_poly.pdbx_strand_id
1 'polypeptide(L)'
;MKYKVKTRLTTMVLLALMAFGTVSASEAVSEKDNFYQAVNGQTLATKKIRPTEASWSWFSERSLENKQALGKELEAVAAKEGTYAKGTPEQKIADLYACAIDNKQRNTTARAHLQELTGPIEKARTLPELTAALQAVSAKTGTDIFVGYTVDRLPTGLRYVPRILTVTPSFTRDELEKEPQPGAWKAYREYVAHILQEAGETPDEATAHSQAIFDMEKGLGPHLLTSEQRNDVTVQNRLMSRGKLEKLMPNMGGRTVLTNLGLNKEKQFFLSNPDYLQQFDALYVPQNLDLLKSYAVYQVYSGFAPSADIKLRDLQRNYALQRFGIAQARDDKETASRMVQSMLSYEFGQIYMKNHCTAAIINDVKNMVNEIRNVYKLRLEANNWLSPETRGKAVDKLNSLRVFVGGPAADDKPIIESMPDVISPKDGGDLLANVMHNGVLEKQQVHALLGKDFNPDKWYAFDPQDVNAAYIPENNSITIPAGILQPPFYDAKASRGANLGGIGVVIGHEISHAFDPNGSKYDSEGRLKNWWNKKDYEAFQKLSAAFGPYYDAYTLGQGLHENGKLVSNEAIADCGGLSVATELAHGDEGTLRDLYRTFATVFATKMTDQLLLYLVQNDPHPTGEARVNGALSATNGFYKAYGIEPGDGMYVEPQKRVHLW
;
A
#
# COMPACT_ATOMS: atom_id res chain seq x y z
N MET A 1 49.07 -18.33 68.64
CA MET A 1 48.58 -19.11 69.81
C MET A 1 47.23 -18.52 70.24
N LYS A 2 46.21 -19.38 70.37
CA LYS A 2 44.87 -19.15 70.97
C LYS A 2 43.75 -18.51 70.13
N TYR A 3 42.57 -19.06 70.42
CA TYR A 3 41.28 -19.10 69.73
C TYR A 3 40.25 -18.08 70.26
N LYS A 4 39.22 -17.82 69.42
CA LYS A 4 37.83 -17.36 69.70
C LYS A 4 37.66 -15.87 70.12
N VAL A 5 36.70 -15.09 69.61
CA VAL A 5 35.22 -15.28 69.57
C VAL A 5 34.53 -14.36 68.52
N LYS A 6 33.52 -14.92 67.80
CA LYS A 6 32.29 -14.37 67.14
C LYS A 6 32.33 -12.98 66.46
N THR A 7 31.84 -12.80 65.24
CA THR A 7 30.39 -12.68 64.92
C THR A 7 30.14 -12.91 63.41
N ARG A 8 28.95 -13.45 63.09
CA ARG A 8 28.49 -13.88 61.76
C ARG A 8 28.40 -12.72 60.75
N LEU A 9 28.93 -12.93 59.53
CA LEU A 9 28.18 -12.89 58.28
C LEU A 9 29.06 -13.46 57.16
N THR A 10 28.71 -14.63 56.62
CA THR A 10 29.28 -15.13 55.38
C THR A 10 28.21 -15.95 54.69
N THR A 11 28.19 -15.82 53.37
CA THR A 11 27.56 -16.68 52.35
C THR A 11 26.27 -16.13 51.76
N MET A 12 26.41 -15.42 50.64
CA MET A 12 25.57 -15.65 49.47
C MET A 12 26.44 -15.57 48.22
N VAL A 13 26.97 -16.74 47.84
CA VAL A 13 27.40 -17.08 46.48
C VAL A 13 26.44 -18.19 46.05
N LEU A 14 26.09 -18.21 44.76
CA LEU A 14 25.16 -19.12 44.07
C LEU A 14 23.65 -18.89 44.31
N LEU A 15 23.07 -17.94 43.57
CA LEU A 15 21.74 -18.08 42.92
C LEU A 15 21.53 -16.90 41.97
N ALA A 16 22.15 -16.93 40.79
CA ALA A 16 21.87 -15.99 39.69
C ALA A 16 21.61 -16.73 38.36
N LEU A 17 21.15 -17.98 38.45
CA LEU A 17 20.81 -18.84 37.32
C LEU A 17 19.53 -19.64 37.62
N MET A 18 18.50 -18.97 38.14
CA MET A 18 17.10 -19.40 38.09
C MET A 18 16.20 -18.15 38.24
N ALA A 19 16.15 -17.36 37.17
CA ALA A 19 15.04 -16.45 36.91
C ALA A 19 14.63 -16.58 35.43
N PHE A 20 14.47 -17.82 34.98
CA PHE A 20 13.40 -18.08 34.01
C PHE A 20 12.13 -17.83 34.79
N GLY A 21 11.66 -16.58 34.75
CA GLY A 21 10.34 -16.24 35.23
C GLY A 21 9.39 -17.24 34.58
N THR A 22 8.74 -18.05 35.40
CA THR A 22 7.42 -18.55 35.07
C THR A 22 6.68 -17.37 34.47
N VAL A 23 6.25 -17.47 33.22
CA VAL A 23 5.27 -16.58 32.64
C VAL A 23 4.11 -16.62 33.62
N SER A 24 4.05 -15.61 34.51
CA SER A 24 2.84 -15.30 35.23
C SER A 24 1.80 -15.19 34.14
N ALA A 25 0.79 -16.05 34.18
CA ALA A 25 -0.39 -15.82 33.37
C ALA A 25 -0.78 -14.37 33.63
N SER A 26 -0.64 -13.50 32.63
CA SER A 26 -1.27 -12.19 32.71
C SER A 26 -2.74 -12.49 32.99
N GLU A 27 -3.32 -11.85 34.00
CA GLU A 27 -4.75 -11.97 34.24
C GLU A 27 -5.48 -11.81 32.90
N ALA A 28 -6.38 -12.74 32.59
CA ALA A 28 -7.07 -12.72 31.31
C ALA A 28 -7.79 -11.37 31.17
N VAL A 29 -7.46 -10.61 30.12
CA VAL A 29 -8.04 -9.31 29.89
C VAL A 29 -9.54 -9.49 29.62
N SER A 30 -10.37 -8.75 30.35
CA SER A 30 -11.82 -8.81 30.20
C SER A 30 -12.26 -8.30 28.83
N GLU A 31 -13.26 -8.96 28.22
CA GLU A 31 -13.90 -8.52 26.98
C GLU A 31 -14.59 -7.15 27.14
N LYS A 32 -14.89 -6.76 28.38
CA LYS A 32 -15.44 -5.45 28.70
C LYS A 32 -14.39 -4.35 28.79
N ASP A 33 -13.13 -4.70 29.04
CA ASP A 33 -12.06 -3.73 29.26
C ASP A 33 -11.21 -3.51 28.00
N ASN A 34 -10.91 -4.59 27.28
CA ASN A 34 -10.21 -4.51 25.99
C ASN A 34 -10.58 -5.72 25.15
N PHE A 35 -11.53 -5.54 24.24
CA PHE A 35 -12.08 -6.63 23.46
C PHE A 35 -11.05 -7.25 22.51
N TYR A 36 -10.24 -6.41 21.84
CA TYR A 36 -9.16 -6.87 20.97
C TYR A 36 -8.17 -7.79 21.72
N GLN A 37 -7.68 -7.37 22.89
CA GLN A 37 -6.74 -8.18 23.67
C GLN A 37 -7.40 -9.43 24.25
N ALA A 38 -8.66 -9.36 24.67
CA ALA A 38 -9.41 -10.51 25.17
C ALA A 38 -9.57 -11.61 24.10
N VAL A 39 -9.87 -11.22 22.85
CA VAL A 39 -10.04 -12.16 21.72
C VAL A 39 -8.69 -12.63 21.16
N ASN A 40 -7.76 -11.70 20.94
CA ASN A 40 -6.53 -11.97 20.19
C ASN A 40 -5.33 -12.29 21.07
N GLY A 41 -5.38 -12.07 22.38
CA GLY A 41 -4.22 -12.19 23.27
C GLY A 41 -3.50 -13.54 23.16
N GLN A 42 -4.24 -14.65 23.08
CA GLN A 42 -3.65 -15.98 22.90
C GLN A 42 -3.05 -16.16 21.48
N THR A 43 -3.76 -15.72 20.44
CA THR A 43 -3.27 -15.77 19.06
C THR A 43 -1.99 -14.96 18.92
N LEU A 44 -1.98 -13.74 19.47
CA LEU A 44 -0.81 -12.88 19.51
C LEU A 44 0.28 -13.47 20.41
N ALA A 45 0.00 -14.13 21.52
CA ALA A 45 1.06 -14.77 22.31
C ALA A 45 1.78 -15.90 21.53
N THR A 46 1.07 -16.60 20.64
CA THR A 46 1.58 -17.79 19.95
C THR A 46 2.16 -17.50 18.56
N LYS A 47 1.52 -16.62 17.78
CA LYS A 47 1.95 -16.28 16.43
C LYS A 47 3.26 -15.48 16.46
N LYS A 48 4.12 -15.72 15.48
CA LYS A 48 5.43 -15.06 15.37
C LYS A 48 5.53 -14.35 14.03
N ILE A 49 6.12 -13.15 14.05
CA ILE A 49 6.60 -12.52 12.83
C ILE A 49 7.68 -13.44 12.26
N ARG A 50 7.53 -13.88 11.01
CA ARG A 50 8.57 -14.70 10.36
C ARG A 50 9.84 -13.86 10.24
N PRO A 51 11.05 -14.43 10.37
CA PRO A 51 12.29 -13.67 10.28
C PRO A 51 12.44 -12.86 8.99
N THR A 52 11.78 -13.29 7.92
CA THR A 52 11.79 -12.68 6.60
C THR A 52 10.67 -11.68 6.33
N GLU A 53 9.87 -11.36 7.34
CA GLU A 53 8.73 -10.45 7.25
C GLU A 53 8.82 -9.38 8.35
N ALA A 54 8.19 -8.22 8.15
CA ALA A 54 8.14 -7.14 9.14
C ALA A 54 6.88 -7.19 10.02
N SER A 55 5.92 -8.05 9.67
CA SER A 55 4.65 -8.17 10.37
C SER A 55 4.07 -9.58 10.27
N TRP A 56 3.11 -9.84 11.14
CA TRP A 56 2.19 -10.96 11.06
C TRP A 56 0.77 -10.43 11.26
N SER A 57 -0.16 -10.76 10.37
CA SER A 57 -1.60 -10.59 10.54
C SER A 57 -2.32 -11.69 9.78
N TRP A 58 -3.64 -11.82 9.94
CA TRP A 58 -4.39 -12.75 9.09
C TRP A 58 -4.32 -12.37 7.60
N PHE A 59 -4.28 -11.08 7.27
CA PHE A 59 -4.06 -10.62 5.91
C PHE A 59 -2.71 -11.09 5.36
N SER A 60 -1.61 -10.86 6.10
CA SER A 60 -0.27 -11.24 5.64
C SER A 60 -0.04 -12.76 5.66
N GLU A 61 -0.67 -13.48 6.59
CA GLU A 61 -0.64 -14.95 6.63
C GLU A 61 -1.33 -15.56 5.41
N ARG A 62 -2.56 -15.13 5.09
CA ARG A 62 -3.26 -15.61 3.89
C ARG A 62 -2.54 -15.20 2.61
N SER A 63 -2.02 -13.96 2.54
CA SER A 63 -1.24 -13.50 1.38
C SER A 63 0.00 -14.37 1.17
N LEU A 64 0.67 -14.76 2.26
CA LEU A 64 1.83 -15.63 2.19
C LEU A 64 1.46 -17.05 1.74
N GLU A 65 0.37 -17.62 2.25
CA GLU A 65 -0.11 -18.93 1.81
C GLU A 65 -0.47 -18.93 0.31
N ASN A 66 -1.15 -17.89 -0.17
CA ASN A 66 -1.46 -17.72 -1.59
C ASN A 66 -0.18 -17.67 -2.44
N LYS A 67 0.83 -16.88 -2.03
CA LYS A 67 2.14 -16.79 -2.70
C LYS A 67 2.89 -18.12 -2.70
N GLN A 68 2.79 -18.90 -1.61
CA GLN A 68 3.41 -20.22 -1.51
C GLN A 68 2.71 -21.24 -2.41
N ALA A 69 1.38 -21.19 -2.54
CA ALA A 69 0.64 -22.03 -3.47
C ALA A 69 1.04 -21.73 -4.92
N LEU A 70 1.03 -20.45 -5.31
CA LEU A 70 1.45 -20.01 -6.64
C LEU A 70 2.94 -20.27 -6.93
N GLY A 71 3.79 -20.23 -5.90
CA GLY A 71 5.20 -20.62 -6.02
C GLY A 71 5.36 -22.08 -6.45
N LYS A 72 4.51 -23.00 -5.96
CA LYS A 72 4.53 -24.41 -6.40
C LYS A 72 4.07 -24.55 -7.85
N GLU A 73 3.05 -23.81 -8.26
CA GLU A 73 2.57 -23.78 -9.65
C GLU A 73 3.66 -23.23 -10.59
N LEU A 74 4.33 -22.15 -10.19
CA LEU A 74 5.47 -21.59 -10.90
C LEU A 74 6.56 -22.66 -11.09
N GLU A 75 6.94 -23.37 -10.03
CA GLU A 75 7.98 -24.41 -10.11
C GLU A 75 7.57 -25.55 -11.05
N ALA A 76 6.29 -25.95 -11.03
CA ALA A 76 5.76 -26.97 -11.93
C ALA A 76 5.76 -26.52 -13.39
N VAL A 77 5.46 -25.23 -13.64
CA VAL A 77 5.55 -24.62 -14.98
C VAL A 77 7.00 -24.58 -15.44
N ALA A 78 7.90 -24.03 -14.61
CA ALA A 78 9.32 -23.90 -14.90
C ALA A 78 10.04 -25.23 -15.14
N ALA A 79 9.60 -26.33 -14.51
CA ALA A 79 10.15 -27.66 -14.74
C ALA A 79 9.99 -28.17 -16.19
N LYS A 80 9.15 -27.50 -17.00
CA LYS A 80 8.93 -27.81 -18.42
C LYS A 80 9.35 -26.65 -19.34
N GLU A 81 10.27 -25.82 -18.89
CA GLU A 81 10.85 -24.72 -19.69
C GLU A 81 11.25 -25.19 -21.10
N GLY A 82 10.94 -24.38 -22.12
CA GLY A 82 11.22 -24.68 -23.52
C GLY A 82 10.25 -25.67 -24.20
N THR A 83 9.22 -26.15 -23.50
CA THR A 83 8.17 -27.00 -24.09
C THR A 83 6.91 -26.22 -24.49
N TYR A 84 6.73 -25.02 -23.96
CA TYR A 84 5.56 -24.18 -24.21
C TYR A 84 5.72 -23.36 -25.50
N ALA A 85 4.60 -23.04 -26.16
CA ALA A 85 4.61 -22.19 -27.33
C ALA A 85 4.95 -20.74 -26.95
N LYS A 86 5.66 -20.02 -27.83
CA LYS A 86 6.02 -18.62 -27.60
C LYS A 86 4.77 -17.76 -27.40
N GLY A 87 4.80 -16.92 -26.36
CA GLY A 87 3.71 -16.00 -26.02
C GLY A 87 2.60 -16.58 -25.15
N THR A 88 2.66 -17.87 -24.76
CA THR A 88 1.70 -18.40 -23.79
C THR A 88 2.06 -17.96 -22.36
N PRO A 89 1.08 -17.88 -21.43
CA PRO A 89 1.34 -17.59 -20.02
C PRO A 89 2.41 -18.50 -19.42
N GLU A 90 2.38 -19.80 -19.72
CA GLU A 90 3.33 -20.78 -19.19
C GLU A 90 4.76 -20.53 -19.70
N GLN A 91 4.91 -20.12 -20.97
CA GLN A 91 6.22 -19.74 -21.51
C GLN A 91 6.76 -18.52 -20.79
N LYS A 92 5.97 -17.45 -20.66
CA LYS A 92 6.40 -16.22 -19.96
C LYS A 92 6.84 -16.52 -18.52
N ILE A 93 6.06 -17.32 -17.78
CA ILE A 93 6.36 -17.71 -16.40
C ILE A 93 7.67 -18.50 -16.32
N ALA A 94 7.81 -19.55 -17.15
CA ALA A 94 8.98 -20.42 -17.12
C ALA A 94 10.27 -19.64 -17.45
N ASP A 95 10.22 -18.85 -18.53
CA ASP A 95 11.40 -18.17 -19.06
C ASP A 95 11.83 -17.00 -18.17
N LEU A 96 10.88 -16.20 -17.65
CA LEU A 96 11.21 -15.10 -16.74
C LEU A 96 11.77 -15.63 -15.43
N TYR A 97 11.22 -16.74 -14.91
CA TYR A 97 11.76 -17.37 -13.71
C TYR A 97 13.16 -17.94 -13.93
N ALA A 98 13.43 -18.55 -15.09
CA ALA A 98 14.77 -19.00 -15.46
C ALA A 98 15.77 -17.82 -15.49
N CYS A 99 15.40 -16.68 -16.08
CA CYS A 99 16.19 -15.45 -16.03
C CYS A 99 16.40 -14.96 -14.57
N ALA A 100 15.39 -15.05 -13.72
CA ALA A 100 15.43 -14.51 -12.37
C ALA A 100 16.36 -15.27 -11.42
N ILE A 101 16.42 -16.60 -11.55
CA ILE A 101 17.27 -17.47 -10.72
C ILE A 101 18.70 -17.62 -11.26
N ASP A 102 18.97 -17.18 -12.49
CA ASP A 102 20.32 -17.22 -13.08
C ASP A 102 21.22 -16.09 -12.54
N ASN A 103 21.66 -16.28 -11.29
CA ASN A 103 22.58 -15.37 -10.62
C ASN A 103 23.91 -15.20 -11.37
N LYS A 104 24.35 -16.21 -12.12
CA LYS A 104 25.61 -16.14 -12.89
C LYS A 104 25.44 -15.15 -14.05
N GLN A 105 24.36 -15.28 -14.81
CA GLN A 105 24.07 -14.38 -15.93
C GLN A 105 23.85 -12.96 -15.42
N ARG A 106 23.03 -12.78 -14.38
CA ARG A 106 22.79 -11.46 -13.75
C ARG A 106 24.08 -10.76 -13.33
N ASN A 107 24.98 -11.48 -12.65
CA ASN A 107 26.29 -10.93 -12.26
C ASN A 107 27.18 -10.57 -13.45
N THR A 108 26.99 -11.22 -14.60
CA THR A 108 27.80 -11.01 -15.80
C THR A 108 27.29 -9.83 -16.64
N THR A 109 25.98 -9.68 -16.78
CA THR A 109 25.39 -8.72 -17.73
C THR A 109 24.92 -7.41 -17.11
N ALA A 110 24.41 -7.44 -15.87
CA ALA A 110 23.69 -6.30 -15.30
C ALA A 110 24.54 -5.02 -15.23
N ARG A 111 25.84 -5.15 -14.91
CA ARG A 111 26.74 -4.00 -14.79
C ARG A 111 26.90 -3.25 -16.12
N ALA A 112 27.05 -3.99 -17.22
CA ALA A 112 27.22 -3.41 -18.54
C ALA A 112 25.95 -2.66 -18.98
N HIS A 113 24.77 -3.26 -18.75
CA HIS A 113 23.48 -2.61 -19.03
C HIS A 113 23.32 -1.30 -18.26
N LEU A 114 23.63 -1.28 -16.95
CA LEU A 114 23.53 -0.07 -16.13
C LEU A 114 24.54 1.01 -16.55
N GLN A 115 25.79 0.63 -16.85
CA GLN A 115 26.82 1.57 -17.33
C GLN A 115 26.45 2.19 -18.68
N GLU A 116 25.77 1.44 -19.56
CA GLU A 116 25.27 1.98 -20.83
C GLU A 116 24.20 3.06 -20.61
N LEU A 117 23.41 2.94 -19.54
CA LEU A 117 22.39 3.92 -19.15
C LEU A 117 23.00 5.15 -18.48
N THR A 118 23.95 4.95 -17.55
CA THR A 118 24.50 6.05 -16.73
C THR A 118 25.70 6.75 -17.36
N GLY A 119 26.41 6.11 -18.28
CA GLY A 119 27.58 6.71 -18.94
C GLY A 119 27.30 8.08 -19.58
N PRO A 120 26.17 8.30 -20.29
CA PRO A 120 25.79 9.62 -20.78
C PRO A 120 25.49 10.65 -19.66
N ILE A 121 24.92 10.21 -18.53
CA ILE A 121 24.63 11.06 -17.36
C ILE A 121 25.96 11.54 -16.75
N GLU A 122 26.88 10.62 -16.51
CA GLU A 122 28.20 10.90 -15.92
C GLU A 122 29.05 11.84 -16.80
N LYS A 123 28.89 11.75 -18.13
CA LYS A 123 29.63 12.57 -19.11
C LYS A 123 29.00 13.94 -19.36
N ALA A 124 27.78 14.20 -18.90
CA ALA A 124 27.11 15.47 -19.09
C ALA A 124 27.91 16.62 -18.45
N ARG A 125 28.17 17.66 -19.24
CA ARG A 125 28.88 18.89 -18.86
C ARG A 125 27.96 20.09 -18.73
N THR A 126 26.71 19.94 -19.20
CA THR A 126 25.70 20.99 -19.16
C THR A 126 24.33 20.40 -18.78
N LEU A 127 23.42 21.23 -18.30
CA LEU A 127 22.04 20.80 -18.00
C LEU A 127 21.29 20.25 -19.23
N PRO A 128 21.41 20.83 -20.44
CA PRO A 128 20.83 20.22 -21.64
C PRO A 128 21.37 18.82 -21.95
N GLU A 129 22.67 18.59 -21.76
CA GLU A 129 23.27 17.26 -21.93
C GLU A 129 22.74 16.27 -20.87
N LEU A 130 22.60 16.72 -19.61
CA LEU A 130 21.98 15.92 -18.57
C LEU A 130 20.53 15.59 -18.94
N THR A 131 19.72 16.57 -19.32
CA THR A 131 18.32 16.36 -19.76
C THR A 131 18.23 15.34 -20.89
N ALA A 132 19.11 15.43 -21.89
CA ALA A 132 19.16 14.47 -23.00
C ALA A 132 19.56 13.06 -22.53
N ALA A 133 20.49 12.94 -21.59
CA ALA A 133 20.88 11.65 -21.01
C ALA A 133 19.72 11.01 -20.22
N LEU A 134 18.98 11.78 -19.41
CA LEU A 134 17.80 11.28 -18.70
C LEU A 134 16.70 10.81 -19.66
N GLN A 135 16.49 11.52 -20.76
CA GLN A 135 15.58 11.08 -21.83
C GLN A 135 16.05 9.78 -22.48
N ALA A 136 17.35 9.61 -22.68
CA ALA A 136 17.90 8.38 -23.26
C ALA A 136 17.68 7.16 -22.35
N VAL A 137 17.76 7.32 -21.02
CA VAL A 137 17.39 6.26 -20.07
C VAL A 137 15.93 5.87 -20.27
N SER A 138 15.03 6.85 -20.23
CA SER A 138 13.59 6.63 -20.44
C SER A 138 13.25 5.96 -21.76
N ALA A 139 13.94 6.32 -22.85
CA ALA A 139 13.75 5.69 -24.15
C ALA A 139 14.21 4.22 -24.20
N LYS A 140 15.23 3.86 -23.41
CA LYS A 140 15.79 2.50 -23.36
C LYS A 140 15.09 1.57 -22.37
N THR A 141 14.48 2.13 -21.32
CA THR A 141 13.94 1.32 -20.21
C THR A 141 12.47 1.58 -19.89
N GLY A 142 11.88 2.64 -20.44
CA GLY A 142 10.57 3.13 -20.04
C GLY A 142 10.56 3.87 -18.70
N THR A 143 11.67 3.91 -17.96
CA THR A 143 11.76 4.57 -16.65
C THR A 143 12.13 6.04 -16.80
N ASP A 144 11.26 6.93 -16.35
CA ASP A 144 11.55 8.36 -16.29
C ASP A 144 12.34 8.73 -15.02
N ILE A 145 13.41 9.51 -15.20
CA ILE A 145 14.21 10.05 -14.09
C ILE A 145 13.83 11.52 -13.89
N PHE A 146 13.67 11.92 -12.63
CA PHE A 146 13.25 13.26 -12.17
C PHE A 146 11.82 13.66 -12.48
N VAL A 147 11.40 13.60 -13.75
CA VAL A 147 10.04 13.95 -14.16
C VAL A 147 9.54 12.93 -15.17
N GLY A 148 8.43 12.26 -14.83
CA GLY A 148 7.75 11.28 -15.67
C GLY A 148 6.26 11.52 -15.72
N TYR A 149 5.53 10.55 -16.28
CA TYR A 149 4.08 10.57 -16.22
C TYR A 149 3.47 9.18 -16.24
N THR A 150 2.26 9.10 -15.69
CA THR A 150 1.29 8.04 -15.97
C THR A 150 0.00 8.69 -16.50
N VAL A 151 -1.08 7.94 -16.64
CA VAL A 151 -2.38 8.43 -17.11
C VAL A 151 -3.49 8.04 -16.16
N ASP A 152 -4.33 9.02 -15.82
CA ASP A 152 -5.51 8.82 -14.98
C ASP A 152 -6.75 9.31 -15.71
N ARG A 153 -7.91 8.77 -15.33
CA ARG A 153 -9.20 9.29 -15.79
C ARG A 153 -9.39 10.72 -15.30
N LEU A 154 -9.77 11.63 -16.20
CA LEU A 154 -10.17 13.00 -15.85
C LEU A 154 -11.29 12.96 -14.81
N PRO A 155 -11.25 13.72 -13.70
CA PRO A 155 -12.20 13.51 -12.62
C PRO A 155 -13.62 13.92 -12.99
N THR A 156 -13.81 14.71 -14.05
CA THR A 156 -15.12 15.19 -14.52
C THR A 156 -15.62 14.46 -15.77
N GLY A 157 -14.87 13.50 -16.30
CA GLY A 157 -15.18 12.79 -17.55
C GLY A 157 -14.58 11.39 -17.59
N LEU A 158 -14.60 10.73 -18.76
CA LEU A 158 -14.01 9.40 -18.93
C LEU A 158 -12.60 9.44 -19.54
N ARG A 159 -12.20 10.55 -20.17
CA ARG A 159 -10.96 10.61 -20.93
C ARG A 159 -9.73 10.48 -20.05
N TYR A 160 -8.74 9.70 -20.47
CA TYR A 160 -7.44 9.67 -19.82
C TYR A 160 -6.65 10.97 -20.05
N VAL A 161 -6.01 11.45 -18.99
CA VAL A 161 -5.20 12.67 -18.92
C VAL A 161 -3.87 12.36 -18.23
N PRO A 162 -2.74 12.94 -18.67
CA PRO A 162 -1.46 12.66 -18.03
C PRO A 162 -1.42 13.15 -16.59
N ARG A 163 -0.88 12.32 -15.69
CA ARG A 163 -0.44 12.68 -14.35
C ARG A 163 1.06 12.82 -14.33
N ILE A 164 1.54 14.02 -14.01
CA ILE A 164 2.97 14.27 -13.85
C ILE A 164 3.43 13.64 -12.55
N LEU A 165 4.50 12.86 -12.66
CA LEU A 165 5.23 12.27 -11.55
C LEU A 165 6.56 13.02 -11.42
N THR A 166 6.94 13.33 -10.18
CA THR A 166 8.23 13.93 -9.86
C THR A 166 8.97 12.96 -8.96
N VAL A 167 10.29 12.83 -9.12
CA VAL A 167 11.13 12.06 -8.19
C VAL A 167 10.85 12.53 -6.76
N THR A 168 10.77 11.61 -5.81
CA THR A 168 10.58 11.93 -4.40
C THR A 168 11.67 11.28 -3.56
N PRO A 169 12.03 11.85 -2.40
CA PRO A 169 12.94 11.22 -1.46
C PRO A 169 12.42 9.86 -0.98
N SER A 170 13.33 9.02 -0.50
CA SER A 170 12.95 7.74 0.13
C SER A 170 12.26 7.91 1.48
N PHE A 171 12.50 9.03 2.16
CA PHE A 171 11.85 9.39 3.41
C PHE A 171 10.64 10.29 3.19
N THR A 172 9.62 10.13 4.03
CA THR A 172 8.47 11.03 4.00
C THR A 172 8.82 12.40 4.59
N ARG A 173 7.92 13.38 4.46
CA ARG A 173 8.10 14.71 5.05
C ARG A 173 8.49 14.65 6.53
N ASP A 174 7.72 13.90 7.32
CA ASP A 174 7.90 13.84 8.77
C ASP A 174 9.22 13.15 9.14
N GLU A 175 9.66 12.19 8.32
CA GLU A 175 10.91 11.45 8.49
C GLU A 175 12.16 12.24 8.09
N LEU A 176 12.00 13.26 7.24
CA LEU A 176 13.04 14.23 6.91
C LEU A 176 13.11 15.37 7.95
N GLU A 177 11.96 15.72 8.54
CA GLU A 177 11.90 16.67 9.65
C GLU A 177 12.51 16.09 10.93
N LYS A 178 12.17 14.83 11.24
CA LYS A 178 12.66 14.11 12.41
C LYS A 178 13.09 12.70 12.02
N GLU A 179 14.30 12.32 12.43
CA GLU A 179 14.83 10.98 12.16
C GLU A 179 13.85 9.91 12.70
N PRO A 180 13.35 8.98 11.84
CA PRO A 180 12.28 8.07 12.23
C PRO A 180 12.70 7.10 13.33
N GLN A 181 13.98 6.72 13.35
CA GLN A 181 14.60 5.90 14.38
C GLN A 181 16.11 6.18 14.42
N PRO A 182 16.78 6.03 15.58
CA PRO A 182 18.21 6.32 15.70
C PRO A 182 19.05 5.62 14.62
N GLY A 183 19.76 6.41 13.83
CA GLY A 183 20.66 5.92 12.78
C GLY A 183 20.00 5.62 11.43
N ALA A 184 18.69 5.87 11.24
CA ALA A 184 18.03 5.71 9.95
C ALA A 184 18.60 6.62 8.86
N TRP A 185 18.89 7.89 9.17
CA TRP A 185 19.49 8.81 8.22
C TRP A 185 20.92 8.39 7.87
N LYS A 186 21.67 7.87 8.85
CA LYS A 186 23.00 7.32 8.61
C LYS A 186 22.93 6.10 7.69
N ALA A 187 22.05 5.14 7.98
CA ALA A 187 21.88 3.93 7.16
C ALA A 187 21.48 4.26 5.73
N TYR A 188 20.64 5.28 5.53
CA TYR A 188 20.27 5.75 4.20
C TYR A 188 21.48 6.34 3.44
N ARG A 189 22.28 7.20 4.07
CA ARG A 189 23.49 7.75 3.44
C ARG A 189 24.50 6.64 3.11
N GLU A 190 24.70 5.68 4.00
CA GLU A 190 25.56 4.51 3.74
C GLU A 190 25.04 3.69 2.55
N TYR A 191 23.72 3.48 2.47
CA TYR A 191 23.10 2.82 1.32
C TYR A 191 23.37 3.57 0.01
N VAL A 192 23.09 4.88 -0.04
CA VAL A 192 23.34 5.73 -1.21
C VAL A 192 24.83 5.70 -1.60
N ALA A 193 25.73 5.82 -0.63
CA ALA A 193 27.17 5.76 -0.87
C ALA A 193 27.61 4.42 -1.48
N HIS A 194 27.11 3.29 -0.95
CA HIS A 194 27.42 1.99 -1.53
C HIS A 194 26.88 1.83 -2.96
N ILE A 195 25.68 2.36 -3.24
CA ILE A 195 25.14 2.38 -4.62
C ILE A 195 26.04 3.20 -5.55
N LEU A 196 26.53 4.36 -5.12
CA LEU A 196 27.42 5.20 -5.94
C LEU A 196 28.80 4.57 -6.15
N GLN A 197 29.33 3.86 -5.15
CA GLN A 197 30.55 3.05 -5.32
C GLN A 197 30.35 1.93 -6.34
N GLU A 198 29.18 1.29 -6.35
CA GLU A 198 28.82 0.33 -7.39
C GLU A 198 28.71 1.02 -8.77
N ALA A 199 28.28 2.27 -8.84
CA ALA A 199 28.31 3.03 -10.08
C ALA A 199 29.72 3.44 -10.53
N GLY A 200 30.74 3.30 -9.68
CA GLY A 200 32.14 3.52 -10.02
C GLY A 200 32.79 4.73 -9.33
N GLU A 201 32.08 5.43 -8.43
CA GLU A 201 32.66 6.49 -7.61
C GLU A 201 33.67 5.92 -6.60
N THR A 202 34.70 6.68 -6.26
CA THR A 202 35.60 6.33 -5.15
C THR A 202 34.85 6.42 -3.81
N PRO A 203 35.34 5.74 -2.74
CA PRO A 203 34.69 5.82 -1.43
C PRO A 203 34.52 7.24 -0.89
N ASP A 204 35.47 8.13 -1.14
CA ASP A 204 35.43 9.53 -0.69
C ASP A 204 34.39 10.35 -1.47
N GLU A 205 34.35 10.20 -2.81
CA GLU A 205 33.34 10.83 -3.68
C GLU A 205 31.94 10.36 -3.30
N ALA A 206 31.73 9.05 -3.19
CA ALA A 206 30.45 8.45 -2.85
C ALA A 206 29.94 8.90 -1.47
N THR A 207 30.85 9.07 -0.50
CA THR A 207 30.51 9.60 0.82
C THR A 207 30.09 11.06 0.74
N ALA A 208 30.81 11.89 -0.01
CA ALA A 208 30.47 13.29 -0.20
C ALA A 208 29.12 13.47 -0.95
N HIS A 209 28.91 12.72 -2.03
CA HIS A 209 27.68 12.77 -2.81
C HIS A 209 26.48 12.20 -2.07
N SER A 210 26.62 11.11 -1.32
CA SER A 210 25.51 10.59 -0.50
C SER A 210 25.07 11.58 0.58
N GLN A 211 26.02 12.31 1.18
CA GLN A 211 25.71 13.39 2.11
C GLN A 211 24.99 14.54 1.40
N ALA A 212 25.49 14.99 0.25
CA ALA A 212 24.87 16.06 -0.53
C ALA A 212 23.45 15.70 -1.02
N ILE A 213 23.22 14.45 -1.45
CA ILE A 213 21.89 13.93 -1.82
C ILE A 213 20.95 13.98 -0.62
N PHE A 214 21.39 13.48 0.55
CA PHE A 214 20.56 13.54 1.75
C PHE A 214 20.25 14.98 2.19
N ASP A 215 21.21 15.89 2.14
CA ASP A 215 21.01 17.29 2.51
C ASP A 215 20.05 17.99 1.54
N MET A 216 20.14 17.68 0.25
CA MET A 216 19.19 18.13 -0.77
C MET A 216 17.78 17.62 -0.48
N GLU A 217 17.60 16.31 -0.26
CA GLU A 217 16.31 15.72 0.05
C GLU A 217 15.71 16.29 1.34
N LYS A 218 16.53 16.48 2.37
CA LYS A 218 16.12 17.10 3.63
C LYS A 218 15.70 18.56 3.45
N GLY A 219 16.41 19.32 2.60
CA GLY A 219 16.05 20.68 2.23
C GLY A 219 14.70 20.77 1.49
N LEU A 220 14.35 19.75 0.72
CA LEU A 220 13.05 19.63 0.03
C LEU A 220 11.92 19.14 0.96
N GLY A 221 12.24 18.53 2.10
CA GLY A 221 11.29 17.93 3.04
C GLY A 221 10.08 18.82 3.39
N PRO A 222 10.26 20.10 3.75
CA PRO A 222 9.14 21.00 4.07
C PRO A 222 8.13 21.22 2.93
N HIS A 223 8.53 20.95 1.69
CA HIS A 223 7.72 21.13 0.49
C HIS A 223 7.00 19.84 0.05
N LEU A 224 7.29 18.71 0.69
CA LEU A 224 6.54 17.47 0.49
C LEU A 224 5.12 17.59 1.09
N LEU A 225 4.20 16.80 0.53
CA LEU A 225 2.87 16.65 1.09
C LEU A 225 2.94 15.91 2.44
N THR A 226 2.15 16.36 3.41
CA THR A 226 1.92 15.59 4.66
C THR A 226 1.16 14.29 4.34
N SER A 227 1.16 13.34 5.27
CA SER A 227 0.42 12.07 5.12
C SER A 227 -1.07 12.29 4.88
N GLU A 228 -1.71 13.26 5.55
CA GLU A 228 -3.12 13.60 5.32
C GLU A 228 -3.34 14.19 3.93
N GLN A 229 -2.45 15.06 3.46
CA GLN A 229 -2.54 15.64 2.11
C GLN A 229 -2.35 14.58 1.03
N ARG A 230 -1.51 13.56 1.27
CA ARG A 230 -1.35 12.44 0.34
C ARG A 230 -2.65 11.64 0.19
N ASN A 231 -3.44 11.55 1.25
CA ASN A 231 -4.72 10.83 1.28
C ASN A 231 -5.95 11.69 0.92
N ASP A 232 -5.80 12.97 0.55
CA ASP A 232 -6.90 13.81 0.09
C ASP A 232 -7.05 13.75 -1.44
N VAL A 233 -8.16 13.20 -1.92
CA VAL A 233 -8.46 13.10 -3.37
C VAL A 233 -8.50 14.44 -4.08
N THR A 234 -8.80 15.55 -3.39
CA THR A 234 -8.77 16.90 -3.98
C THR A 234 -7.34 17.39 -4.18
N VAL A 235 -6.40 16.99 -3.32
CA VAL A 235 -4.97 17.25 -3.49
C VAL A 235 -4.41 16.39 -4.62
N GLN A 236 -4.73 15.10 -4.63
CA GLN A 236 -4.25 14.18 -5.66
C GLN A 236 -4.79 14.54 -7.05
N ASN A 237 -6.04 14.99 -7.16
CA ASN A 237 -6.67 15.30 -8.44
C ASN A 237 -6.55 16.78 -8.86
N ARG A 238 -5.55 17.51 -8.35
CA ARG A 238 -5.26 18.87 -8.80
C ARG A 238 -4.90 18.90 -10.28
N LEU A 239 -5.73 19.57 -11.08
CA LEU A 239 -5.51 19.79 -12.50
C LEU A 239 -4.84 21.13 -12.78
N MET A 240 -3.95 21.15 -13.76
CA MET A 240 -3.30 22.36 -14.24
C MET A 240 -3.20 22.41 -15.76
N SER A 241 -3.23 23.61 -16.31
CA SER A 241 -2.98 23.83 -17.73
C SER A 241 -1.51 23.62 -18.06
N ARG A 242 -1.22 23.18 -19.29
CA ARG A 242 0.15 23.10 -19.84
C ARG A 242 1.02 24.31 -19.51
N GLY A 243 0.54 25.52 -19.81
CA GLY A 243 1.33 26.74 -19.60
C GLY A 243 1.59 27.07 -18.12
N LYS A 244 0.84 26.50 -17.17
CA LYS A 244 1.16 26.60 -15.74
C LYS A 244 2.24 25.58 -15.37
N LEU A 245 2.10 24.35 -15.84
CA LEU A 245 3.09 23.30 -15.63
C LEU A 245 4.47 23.68 -16.20
N GLU A 246 4.52 24.21 -17.42
CA GLU A 246 5.76 24.68 -18.05
C GLU A 246 6.44 25.80 -17.22
N LYS A 247 5.65 26.66 -16.56
CA LYS A 247 6.17 27.73 -15.68
C LYS A 247 6.68 27.24 -14.32
N LEU A 248 6.33 26.01 -13.91
CA LEU A 248 6.89 25.40 -12.70
C LEU A 248 8.29 24.82 -12.94
N MET A 249 8.67 24.65 -14.20
CA MET A 249 9.96 24.07 -14.60
C MET A 249 10.80 25.03 -15.47
N PRO A 250 11.09 26.27 -15.03
CA PRO A 250 11.87 27.21 -15.82
C PRO A 250 13.31 26.72 -16.09
N ASN A 251 13.94 26.01 -15.15
CA ASN A 251 15.33 25.59 -15.28
C ASN A 251 15.49 24.26 -16.03
N MET A 252 14.62 23.28 -15.79
CA MET A 252 14.56 22.04 -16.58
C MET A 252 14.05 22.26 -18.01
N GLY A 253 13.42 23.42 -18.27
CA GLY A 253 12.80 23.73 -19.55
C GLY A 253 11.53 22.92 -19.75
N GLY A 254 10.46 23.24 -19.02
CA GLY A 254 9.22 22.45 -19.00
C GLY A 254 8.63 22.12 -20.38
N ARG A 255 8.79 22.98 -21.39
CA ARG A 255 8.39 22.67 -22.77
C ARG A 255 9.20 21.52 -23.37
N THR A 256 10.51 21.50 -23.13
CA THR A 256 11.42 20.42 -23.55
C THR A 256 11.05 19.14 -22.82
N VAL A 257 10.88 19.18 -21.50
CA VAL A 257 10.44 18.01 -20.69
C VAL A 257 9.16 17.40 -21.24
N LEU A 258 8.10 18.20 -21.43
CA LEU A 258 6.82 17.70 -21.97
C LEU A 258 6.94 17.18 -23.40
N THR A 259 7.81 17.77 -24.22
CA THR A 259 8.06 17.29 -25.58
C THR A 259 8.77 15.93 -25.55
N ASN A 260 9.74 15.77 -24.67
CA ASN A 260 10.50 14.53 -24.50
C ASN A 260 9.64 13.37 -23.99
N LEU A 261 8.63 13.68 -23.16
CA LEU A 261 7.62 12.72 -22.69
C LEU A 261 6.54 12.41 -23.75
N GLY A 262 6.55 13.08 -24.91
CA GLY A 262 5.53 12.91 -25.95
C GLY A 262 4.19 13.60 -25.65
N LEU A 263 4.15 14.52 -24.67
CA LEU A 263 2.93 15.17 -24.17
C LEU A 263 2.64 16.53 -24.82
N ASN A 264 3.18 16.76 -26.02
CA ASN A 264 3.10 18.03 -26.72
C ASN A 264 1.70 18.40 -27.24
N LYS A 265 0.74 17.47 -27.22
CA LYS A 265 -0.66 17.73 -27.61
C LYS A 265 -1.57 17.99 -26.41
N GLU A 266 -1.11 17.66 -25.21
CA GLU A 266 -1.95 17.70 -24.02
C GLU A 266 -2.06 19.10 -23.43
N LYS A 267 -3.27 19.45 -23.01
CA LYS A 267 -3.63 20.80 -22.54
C LYS A 267 -3.72 20.88 -21.03
N GLN A 268 -3.99 19.76 -20.37
CA GLN A 268 -4.21 19.65 -18.94
C GLN A 268 -3.45 18.45 -18.39
N PHE A 269 -3.03 18.57 -17.14
CA PHE A 269 -2.19 17.60 -16.44
C PHE A 269 -2.64 17.52 -14.98
N PHE A 270 -2.59 16.33 -14.40
CA PHE A 270 -2.59 16.20 -12.95
C PHE A 270 -1.20 16.50 -12.39
N LEU A 271 -1.15 17.28 -11.30
CA LEU A 271 0.06 17.45 -10.49
C LEU A 271 -0.35 17.69 -9.03
N SER A 272 -0.10 16.70 -8.17
CA SER A 272 -0.52 16.75 -6.76
C SER A 272 0.26 17.79 -5.96
N ASN A 273 1.55 17.96 -6.24
CA ASN A 273 2.44 18.84 -5.48
C ASN A 273 3.23 19.83 -6.36
N PRO A 274 2.61 20.96 -6.77
CA PRO A 274 3.28 21.98 -7.58
C PRO A 274 4.43 22.69 -6.86
N ASP A 275 4.35 22.87 -5.54
CA ASP A 275 5.40 23.53 -4.75
C ASP A 275 6.68 22.67 -4.78
N TYR A 276 6.57 21.38 -4.47
CA TYR A 276 7.71 20.47 -4.55
C TYR A 276 8.36 20.42 -5.93
N LEU A 277 7.57 20.34 -7.01
CA LEU A 277 8.12 20.37 -8.38
C LEU A 277 8.90 21.67 -8.63
N GLN A 278 8.39 22.81 -8.17
CA GLN A 278 9.07 24.10 -8.33
C GLN A 278 10.37 24.18 -7.53
N GLN A 279 10.40 23.66 -6.29
CA GLN A 279 11.62 23.62 -5.49
C GLN A 279 12.66 22.67 -6.07
N PHE A 280 12.23 21.52 -6.59
CA PHE A 280 13.14 20.60 -7.27
C PHE A 280 13.67 21.21 -8.58
N ASP A 281 12.86 21.95 -9.35
CA ASP A 281 13.35 22.72 -10.50
C ASP A 281 14.36 23.81 -10.11
N ALA A 282 14.19 24.47 -8.97
CA ALA A 282 15.14 25.48 -8.48
C ALA A 282 16.54 24.89 -8.20
N LEU A 283 16.64 23.58 -7.95
CA LEU A 283 17.91 22.87 -7.82
C LEU A 283 18.53 22.53 -9.18
N TYR A 284 17.77 22.58 -10.27
CA TYR A 284 18.22 22.21 -11.62
C TYR A 284 19.06 23.31 -12.28
N VAL A 285 20.14 23.74 -11.63
CA VAL A 285 21.01 24.84 -12.05
C VAL A 285 22.45 24.36 -12.29
N PRO A 286 23.28 25.05 -13.11
CA PRO A 286 24.62 24.58 -13.45
C PRO A 286 25.53 24.31 -12.25
N GLN A 287 25.34 25.05 -11.15
CA GLN A 287 26.10 24.89 -9.91
C GLN A 287 25.86 23.53 -9.24
N ASN A 288 24.68 22.93 -9.47
CA ASN A 288 24.29 21.66 -8.90
C ASN A 288 24.44 20.50 -9.89
N LEU A 289 25.04 20.73 -11.07
CA LEU A 289 25.13 19.70 -12.12
C LEU A 289 25.72 18.39 -11.61
N ASP A 290 26.77 18.47 -10.80
CA ASP A 290 27.45 17.30 -10.26
C ASP A 290 26.54 16.49 -9.32
N LEU A 291 25.90 17.18 -8.36
CA LEU A 291 24.89 16.59 -7.48
C LEU A 291 23.73 15.94 -8.26
N LEU A 292 23.22 16.62 -9.29
CA LEU A 292 22.13 16.10 -10.11
C LEU A 292 22.54 14.86 -10.91
N LYS A 293 23.79 14.79 -11.38
CA LYS A 293 24.32 13.60 -12.04
C LYS A 293 24.39 12.43 -11.07
N SER A 294 25.02 12.60 -9.90
CA SER A 294 25.10 11.53 -8.90
C SER A 294 23.73 11.13 -8.39
N TYR A 295 22.78 12.06 -8.23
CA TYR A 295 21.41 11.72 -7.87
C TYR A 295 20.72 10.90 -8.96
N ALA A 296 20.87 11.26 -10.23
CA ALA A 296 20.30 10.49 -11.34
C ALA A 296 20.93 9.09 -11.46
N VAL A 297 22.25 8.97 -11.28
CA VAL A 297 22.95 7.67 -11.25
C VAL A 297 22.45 6.80 -10.10
N TYR A 298 22.33 7.38 -8.90
CA TYR A 298 21.75 6.72 -7.74
C TYR A 298 20.32 6.21 -8.04
N GLN A 299 19.45 7.05 -8.62
CA GLN A 299 18.08 6.67 -8.97
C GLN A 299 18.04 5.50 -9.96
N VAL A 300 18.89 5.49 -10.99
CA VAL A 300 18.98 4.39 -11.97
C VAL A 300 19.46 3.09 -11.30
N TYR A 301 20.58 3.13 -10.58
CA TYR A 301 21.14 1.93 -9.94
C TYR A 301 20.22 1.39 -8.84
N SER A 302 19.69 2.26 -7.98
CA SER A 302 18.77 1.89 -6.90
C SER A 302 17.46 1.31 -7.44
N GLY A 303 16.89 1.92 -8.49
CA GLY A 303 15.63 1.47 -9.10
C GLY A 303 15.73 0.09 -9.75
N PHE A 304 16.83 -0.19 -10.44
CA PHE A 304 17.06 -1.48 -11.10
C PHE A 304 17.74 -2.54 -10.22
N ALA A 305 18.19 -2.17 -9.00
CA ALA A 305 18.88 -3.06 -8.08
C ALA A 305 18.20 -4.43 -7.88
N PRO A 306 16.85 -4.53 -7.69
CA PRO A 306 16.20 -5.82 -7.48
C PRO A 306 16.43 -6.83 -8.61
N SER A 307 16.48 -6.34 -9.86
CA SER A 307 16.65 -7.13 -11.08
C SER A 307 18.09 -7.23 -11.59
N ALA A 308 19.02 -6.48 -10.99
CA ALA A 308 20.42 -6.41 -11.42
C ALA A 308 21.28 -7.57 -10.85
N ASP A 309 22.59 -7.35 -10.73
CA ASP A 309 23.51 -8.28 -10.09
C ASP A 309 23.25 -8.45 -8.59
N ILE A 310 23.81 -9.52 -8.02
CA ILE A 310 23.53 -9.94 -6.65
C ILE A 310 24.05 -8.94 -5.63
N LYS A 311 25.19 -8.29 -5.89
CA LYS A 311 25.75 -7.31 -4.97
C LYS A 311 24.84 -6.08 -4.87
N LEU A 312 24.41 -5.56 -6.01
CA LEU A 312 23.53 -4.39 -6.06
C LEU A 312 22.14 -4.67 -5.46
N ARG A 313 21.55 -5.83 -5.82
CA ARG A 313 20.31 -6.33 -5.22
C ARG A 313 20.40 -6.39 -3.69
N ASP A 314 21.50 -6.91 -3.18
CA ASP A 314 21.68 -7.15 -1.74
C ASP A 314 21.87 -5.84 -0.96
N LEU A 315 22.45 -4.79 -1.55
CA LEU A 315 22.50 -3.47 -0.93
C LEU A 315 21.10 -2.92 -0.66
N GLN A 316 20.22 -2.95 -1.68
CA GLN A 316 18.83 -2.48 -1.56
C GLN A 316 18.04 -3.34 -0.56
N ARG A 317 18.19 -4.66 -0.66
CA ARG A 317 17.57 -5.63 0.25
C ARG A 317 17.97 -5.35 1.69
N ASN A 318 19.27 -5.23 1.97
CA ASN A 318 19.77 -5.04 3.34
C ASN A 318 19.33 -3.69 3.94
N TYR A 319 19.30 -2.62 3.13
CA TYR A 319 18.74 -1.34 3.56
C TYR A 319 17.26 -1.49 3.95
N ALA A 320 16.44 -2.15 3.12
CA ALA A 320 15.03 -2.38 3.41
C ALA A 320 14.83 -3.25 4.68
N LEU A 321 15.64 -4.30 4.86
CA LEU A 321 15.60 -5.13 6.07
C LEU A 321 15.84 -4.29 7.33
N GLN A 322 16.89 -3.47 7.33
CA GLN A 322 17.22 -2.59 8.46
C GLN A 322 16.11 -1.55 8.69
N ARG A 323 15.59 -0.96 7.61
CA ARG A 323 14.59 0.11 7.67
C ARG A 323 13.29 -0.32 8.33
N PHE A 324 12.88 -1.57 8.11
CA PHE A 324 11.61 -2.14 8.60
C PHE A 324 11.79 -3.22 9.66
N GLY A 325 12.99 -3.40 10.20
CA GLY A 325 13.26 -4.35 11.29
C GLY A 325 13.11 -5.83 10.91
N ILE A 326 13.29 -6.17 9.64
CA ILE A 326 13.19 -7.55 9.16
C ILE A 326 14.49 -8.28 9.50
N ALA A 327 14.38 -9.39 10.23
CA ALA A 327 15.54 -10.06 10.82
C ALA A 327 16.43 -10.80 9.80
N GLN A 328 15.87 -11.26 8.68
CA GLN A 328 16.57 -12.06 7.68
C GLN A 328 16.08 -11.76 6.26
N ALA A 329 16.99 -11.83 5.29
CA ALA A 329 16.62 -11.90 3.88
C ALA A 329 15.86 -13.21 3.57
N ARG A 330 14.89 -13.13 2.66
CA ARG A 330 14.35 -14.31 1.96
C ARG A 330 15.46 -14.96 1.14
N ASP A 331 15.37 -16.27 0.92
CA ASP A 331 16.29 -16.93 0.00
C ASP A 331 16.06 -16.45 -1.45
N ASP A 332 17.06 -16.69 -2.30
CA ASP A 332 17.06 -16.19 -3.67
C ASP A 332 15.95 -16.81 -4.53
N LYS A 333 15.57 -18.07 -4.27
CA LYS A 333 14.52 -18.77 -5.01
C LYS A 333 13.15 -18.20 -4.67
N GLU A 334 12.87 -18.00 -3.37
CA GLU A 334 11.65 -17.34 -2.90
C GLU A 334 11.59 -15.89 -3.40
N THR A 335 12.71 -15.16 -3.38
CA THR A 335 12.79 -13.79 -3.89
C THR A 335 12.45 -13.74 -5.38
N ALA A 336 13.04 -14.61 -6.20
CA ALA A 336 12.75 -14.73 -7.63
C ALA A 336 11.29 -15.13 -7.87
N SER A 337 10.76 -16.11 -7.14
CA SER A 337 9.37 -16.56 -7.26
C SER A 337 8.38 -15.42 -7.01
N ARG A 338 8.53 -14.68 -5.91
CA ARG A 338 7.64 -13.55 -5.58
C ARG A 338 7.76 -12.40 -6.59
N MET A 339 8.97 -12.13 -7.10
CA MET A 339 9.18 -11.11 -8.13
C MET A 339 8.46 -11.48 -9.43
N VAL A 340 8.63 -12.70 -9.91
CA VAL A 340 7.97 -13.20 -11.12
C VAL A 340 6.45 -13.19 -10.97
N GLN A 341 5.94 -13.59 -9.79
CA GLN A 341 4.51 -13.49 -9.48
C GLN A 341 3.98 -12.06 -9.58
N SER A 342 4.73 -11.07 -9.10
CA SER A 342 4.36 -9.65 -9.19
C SER A 342 4.46 -9.08 -10.60
N MET A 343 5.40 -9.54 -11.42
CA MET A 343 5.61 -9.05 -12.80
C MET A 343 4.62 -9.67 -13.80
N LEU A 344 4.14 -10.89 -13.53
CA LEU A 344 3.16 -11.63 -14.35
C LEU A 344 1.84 -11.80 -13.59
N SER A 345 1.41 -10.73 -12.91
CA SER A 345 0.36 -10.79 -11.92
C SER A 345 -0.99 -11.25 -12.48
N TYR A 346 -1.30 -10.85 -13.72
CA TYR A 346 -2.48 -11.31 -14.45
C TYR A 346 -2.44 -12.82 -14.71
N GLU A 347 -1.32 -13.35 -15.24
CA GLU A 347 -1.16 -14.79 -15.50
C GLU A 347 -1.31 -15.62 -14.21
N PHE A 348 -0.68 -15.18 -13.11
CA PHE A 348 -0.83 -15.83 -11.81
C PHE A 348 -2.23 -15.69 -11.22
N GLY A 349 -2.89 -14.56 -11.45
CA GLY A 349 -4.29 -14.34 -11.09
C GLY A 349 -5.24 -15.33 -11.75
N GLN A 350 -5.05 -15.62 -13.04
CA GLN A 350 -5.84 -16.62 -13.75
C GLN A 350 -5.61 -18.05 -13.19
N ILE A 351 -4.35 -18.38 -12.87
CA ILE A 351 -4.01 -19.64 -12.20
C ILE A 351 -4.70 -19.73 -10.83
N TYR A 352 -4.64 -18.66 -10.05
CA TYR A 352 -5.27 -18.61 -8.73
C TYR A 352 -6.79 -18.81 -8.81
N MET A 353 -7.46 -18.06 -9.70
CA MET A 353 -8.90 -18.17 -9.93
C MET A 353 -9.32 -19.60 -10.26
N LYS A 354 -8.61 -20.24 -11.19
CA LYS A 354 -8.89 -21.62 -11.62
C LYS A 354 -8.80 -22.62 -10.47
N ASN A 355 -7.84 -22.45 -9.57
CA ASN A 355 -7.51 -23.43 -8.54
C ASN A 355 -8.21 -23.17 -7.20
N HIS A 356 -8.56 -21.92 -6.90
CA HIS A 356 -8.98 -21.51 -5.55
C HIS A 356 -10.33 -20.79 -5.48
N CYS A 357 -10.92 -20.38 -6.62
CA CYS A 357 -12.19 -19.66 -6.63
C CYS A 357 -13.28 -20.47 -7.35
N THR A 358 -14.44 -20.65 -6.70
CA THR A 358 -15.59 -21.35 -7.31
C THR A 358 -16.73 -20.38 -7.57
N ALA A 359 -17.57 -20.68 -8.56
CA ALA A 359 -18.77 -19.90 -8.84
C ALA A 359 -19.73 -19.82 -7.64
N ALA A 360 -19.77 -20.86 -6.78
CA ALA A 360 -20.58 -20.87 -5.58
C ALA A 360 -20.10 -19.81 -4.56
N ILE A 361 -18.79 -19.70 -4.35
CA ILE A 361 -18.19 -18.67 -3.47
C ILE A 361 -18.50 -17.27 -4.01
N ILE A 362 -18.31 -17.04 -5.31
CA ILE A 362 -18.61 -15.74 -5.94
C ILE A 362 -20.08 -15.36 -5.76
N ASN A 363 -21.00 -16.32 -5.96
CA ASN A 363 -22.43 -16.06 -5.84
C ASN A 363 -22.85 -15.78 -4.39
N ASP A 364 -22.30 -16.51 -3.42
CA ASP A 364 -22.61 -16.28 -2.00
C ASP A 364 -22.14 -14.90 -1.54
N VAL A 365 -20.92 -14.52 -1.89
CA VAL A 365 -20.37 -13.18 -1.59
C VAL A 365 -21.17 -12.08 -2.29
N LYS A 366 -21.58 -12.27 -3.55
CA LYS A 366 -22.47 -11.31 -4.24
C LYS A 366 -23.83 -11.17 -3.56
N ASN A 367 -24.40 -12.25 -3.02
CA ASN A 367 -25.63 -12.18 -2.24
C ASN A 367 -25.41 -11.36 -0.96
N MET A 368 -24.31 -11.58 -0.24
CA MET A 368 -23.95 -10.79 0.94
C MET A 368 -23.76 -9.30 0.62
N VAL A 369 -23.12 -8.97 -0.50
CA VAL A 369 -23.00 -7.59 -1.00
C VAL A 369 -24.39 -6.95 -1.19
N ASN A 370 -25.34 -7.68 -1.77
CA ASN A 370 -26.69 -7.17 -1.98
C ASN A 370 -27.44 -6.93 -0.65
N GLU A 371 -27.27 -7.81 0.34
CA GLU A 371 -27.87 -7.65 1.67
C GLU A 371 -27.31 -6.40 2.37
N ILE A 372 -25.99 -6.23 2.38
CA ILE A 372 -25.32 -5.06 2.99
C ILE A 372 -25.71 -3.77 2.27
N ARG A 373 -25.72 -3.79 0.93
CA ARG A 373 -26.20 -2.66 0.12
C ARG A 373 -27.64 -2.30 0.46
N ASN A 374 -28.52 -3.29 0.65
CA ASN A 374 -29.91 -3.03 0.99
C ASN A 374 -30.04 -2.34 2.36
N VAL A 375 -29.23 -2.72 3.36
CA VAL A 375 -29.22 -2.01 4.65
C VAL A 375 -28.77 -0.56 4.49
N TYR A 376 -27.68 -0.29 3.76
CA TYR A 376 -27.28 1.09 3.46
C TYR A 376 -28.40 1.88 2.79
N LYS A 377 -29.10 1.28 1.82
CA LYS A 377 -30.20 1.93 1.12
C LYS A 377 -31.31 2.33 2.09
N LEU A 378 -31.75 1.41 2.94
CA LEU A 378 -32.81 1.67 3.93
C LEU A 378 -32.39 2.76 4.93
N ARG A 379 -31.13 2.76 5.37
CA ARG A 379 -30.58 3.80 6.26
C ARG A 379 -30.53 5.16 5.60
N LEU A 380 -30.04 5.23 4.37
CA LEU A 380 -30.05 6.46 3.59
C LEU A 380 -31.49 6.97 3.43
N GLU A 381 -32.43 6.11 3.03
CA GLU A 381 -33.86 6.45 2.89
C GLU A 381 -34.50 6.97 4.20
N ALA A 382 -34.09 6.44 5.36
CA ALA A 382 -34.57 6.86 6.67
C ALA A 382 -33.80 8.04 7.30
N ASN A 383 -32.65 8.43 6.73
CA ASN A 383 -31.74 9.42 7.29
C ASN A 383 -32.43 10.78 7.46
N ASN A 384 -32.44 11.34 8.68
CA ASN A 384 -33.20 12.54 9.01
C ASN A 384 -32.39 13.85 8.99
N TRP A 385 -31.06 13.77 8.85
CA TRP A 385 -30.20 14.95 8.75
C TRP A 385 -29.88 15.34 7.30
N LEU A 386 -30.08 14.42 6.35
CA LEU A 386 -30.06 14.67 4.92
C LEU A 386 -31.42 15.18 4.42
N SER A 387 -31.38 16.23 3.60
CA SER A 387 -32.50 16.66 2.78
C SER A 387 -32.98 15.55 1.83
N PRO A 388 -34.25 15.57 1.38
CA PRO A 388 -34.74 14.61 0.40
C PRO A 388 -33.91 14.56 -0.89
N GLU A 389 -33.36 15.70 -1.34
CA GLU A 389 -32.55 15.77 -2.57
C GLU A 389 -31.21 15.04 -2.41
N THR A 390 -30.43 15.36 -1.38
CA THR A 390 -29.12 14.73 -1.16
C THR A 390 -29.28 13.25 -0.82
N ARG A 391 -30.35 12.88 -0.11
CA ARG A 391 -30.73 11.49 0.14
C ARG A 391 -30.99 10.71 -1.15
N GLY A 392 -31.76 11.27 -2.08
CA GLY A 392 -32.01 10.67 -3.40
C GLY A 392 -30.71 10.40 -4.16
N LYS A 393 -29.81 11.39 -4.20
CA LYS A 393 -28.50 11.23 -4.88
C LYS A 393 -27.59 10.20 -4.21
N ALA A 394 -27.60 10.10 -2.88
CA ALA A 394 -26.85 9.07 -2.17
C ALA A 394 -27.38 7.67 -2.50
N VAL A 395 -28.71 7.50 -2.56
CA VAL A 395 -29.35 6.25 -2.99
C VAL A 395 -29.04 5.93 -4.46
N ASP A 396 -29.07 6.92 -5.36
CA ASP A 396 -28.70 6.72 -6.77
C ASP A 396 -27.24 6.27 -6.93
N LYS A 397 -26.34 6.86 -6.14
CA LYS A 397 -24.93 6.45 -6.09
C LYS A 397 -24.78 5.01 -5.61
N LEU A 398 -25.48 4.63 -4.55
CA LEU A 398 -25.47 3.25 -4.03
C LEU A 398 -26.02 2.25 -5.05
N ASN A 399 -27.13 2.59 -5.71
CA ASN A 399 -27.75 1.74 -6.73
C ASN A 399 -26.85 1.56 -7.96
N SER A 400 -26.02 2.56 -8.27
CA SER A 400 -25.08 2.55 -9.39
C SER A 400 -23.74 1.89 -9.05
N LEU A 401 -23.55 1.44 -7.80
CA LEU A 401 -22.30 0.85 -7.34
C LEU A 401 -22.01 -0.47 -8.07
N ARG A 402 -20.89 -0.53 -8.79
CA ARG A 402 -20.41 -1.74 -9.46
C ARG A 402 -19.78 -2.70 -8.45
N VAL A 403 -19.90 -4.00 -8.72
CA VAL A 403 -19.43 -5.06 -7.80
C VAL A 403 -18.59 -6.06 -8.56
N PHE A 404 -17.31 -6.10 -8.21
CA PHE A 404 -16.33 -7.03 -8.74
C PHE A 404 -15.94 -8.02 -7.64
N VAL A 405 -16.13 -9.32 -7.88
CA VAL A 405 -15.89 -10.38 -6.89
C VAL A 405 -15.11 -11.52 -7.55
N GLY A 406 -14.03 -11.96 -6.90
CA GLY A 406 -13.15 -13.03 -7.36
C GLY A 406 -11.98 -12.51 -8.21
N GLY A 407 -12.23 -12.22 -9.47
CA GLY A 407 -11.20 -11.79 -10.41
C GLY A 407 -11.81 -11.32 -11.74
N PRO A 408 -10.99 -10.79 -12.66
CA PRO A 408 -11.46 -10.40 -13.99
C PRO A 408 -12.01 -11.62 -14.74
N ALA A 409 -13.00 -11.37 -15.60
CA ALA A 409 -13.44 -12.37 -16.57
C ALA A 409 -12.28 -12.75 -17.50
N ALA A 410 -12.33 -13.94 -18.12
CA ALA A 410 -11.24 -14.44 -18.98
C ALA A 410 -10.94 -13.52 -20.18
N ASP A 411 -11.92 -12.72 -20.61
CA ASP A 411 -11.81 -11.71 -21.67
C ASP A 411 -11.54 -10.29 -21.15
N ASP A 412 -11.63 -10.03 -19.84
CA ASP A 412 -11.26 -8.75 -19.22
C ASP A 412 -9.76 -8.70 -18.92
N LYS A 413 -8.95 -8.66 -19.98
CA LYS A 413 -7.50 -8.47 -19.87
C LYS A 413 -7.16 -7.11 -19.26
N PRO A 414 -6.05 -6.99 -18.51
CA PRO A 414 -5.59 -5.71 -18.00
C PRO A 414 -5.36 -4.74 -19.16
N ILE A 415 -5.60 -3.45 -18.90
CA ILE A 415 -5.40 -2.40 -19.91
C ILE A 415 -3.90 -2.19 -20.19
N ILE A 416 -3.08 -2.43 -19.19
CA ILE A 416 -1.63 -2.33 -19.22
C ILE A 416 -1.08 -3.68 -18.73
N GLU A 417 -0.35 -4.38 -19.58
CA GLU A 417 0.41 -5.57 -19.20
C GLU A 417 1.84 -5.15 -18.83
N SER A 418 2.34 -5.58 -17.67
CA SER A 418 3.71 -5.27 -17.21
C SER A 418 4.79 -6.15 -17.84
N MET A 419 4.46 -7.39 -18.25
CA MET A 419 5.38 -8.29 -18.97
C MET A 419 4.71 -8.90 -20.22
N PRO A 420 4.32 -8.07 -21.21
CA PRO A 420 3.70 -8.54 -22.44
C PRO A 420 4.63 -9.43 -23.28
N ASP A 421 5.96 -9.27 -23.18
CA ASP A 421 6.94 -10.01 -23.98
C ASP A 421 8.16 -10.45 -23.16
N VAL A 422 8.33 -11.76 -22.96
CA VAL A 422 9.45 -12.33 -22.21
C VAL A 422 10.43 -13.01 -23.16
N ILE A 423 11.68 -12.53 -23.14
CA ILE A 423 12.80 -13.06 -23.91
C ILE A 423 13.46 -14.17 -23.08
N SER A 424 13.51 -15.38 -23.63
CA SER A 424 14.08 -16.56 -22.96
C SER A 424 15.60 -16.44 -22.78
N PRO A 425 16.21 -17.12 -21.79
CA PRO A 425 17.66 -17.23 -21.69
C PRO A 425 18.33 -17.77 -22.97
N LYS A 426 17.66 -18.68 -23.67
CA LYS A 426 18.17 -19.28 -24.93
C LYS A 426 18.22 -18.28 -26.08
N ASP A 427 17.33 -17.29 -26.07
CA ASP A 427 17.28 -16.19 -27.04
C ASP A 427 18.12 -14.98 -26.60
N GLY A 428 18.93 -15.13 -25.55
CA GLY A 428 19.81 -14.07 -25.02
C GLY A 428 19.14 -13.15 -24.00
N GLY A 429 17.96 -13.49 -23.50
CA GLY A 429 17.28 -12.76 -22.43
C GLY A 429 17.97 -12.92 -21.07
N ASP A 430 17.98 -11.84 -20.30
CA ASP A 430 18.31 -11.86 -18.86
C ASP A 430 17.24 -11.09 -18.08
N LEU A 431 17.27 -11.17 -16.74
CA LEU A 431 16.23 -10.54 -15.91
C LEU A 431 16.17 -9.02 -16.11
N LEU A 432 17.32 -8.35 -16.09
CA LEU A 432 17.39 -6.90 -16.18
C LEU A 432 16.96 -6.42 -17.57
N ALA A 433 17.42 -7.09 -18.62
CA ALA A 433 17.05 -6.78 -20.00
C ALA A 433 15.55 -6.97 -20.23
N ASN A 434 14.95 -8.03 -19.68
CA ASN A 434 13.50 -8.24 -19.73
C ASN A 434 12.73 -7.13 -18.99
N VAL A 435 13.19 -6.69 -17.82
CA VAL A 435 12.58 -5.58 -17.07
C VAL A 435 12.66 -4.28 -17.87
N MET A 436 13.82 -3.94 -18.45
CA MET A 436 13.98 -2.73 -19.26
C MET A 436 13.14 -2.78 -20.55
N HIS A 437 13.16 -3.91 -21.26
CA HIS A 437 12.37 -4.14 -22.47
C HIS A 437 10.88 -3.95 -22.21
N ASN A 438 10.35 -4.62 -21.19
CA ASN A 438 8.93 -4.52 -20.88
C ASN A 438 8.55 -3.17 -20.27
N GLY A 439 9.46 -2.47 -19.58
CA GLY A 439 9.21 -1.09 -19.15
C GLY A 439 8.96 -0.15 -20.33
N VAL A 440 9.67 -0.31 -21.45
CA VAL A 440 9.39 0.43 -22.70
C VAL A 440 8.00 0.09 -23.24
N LEU A 441 7.63 -1.19 -23.27
CA LEU A 441 6.32 -1.64 -23.74
C LEU A 441 5.18 -1.15 -22.83
N GLU A 442 5.36 -1.17 -21.52
CA GLU A 442 4.42 -0.64 -20.54
C GLU A 442 4.19 0.87 -20.77
N LYS A 443 5.27 1.64 -20.95
CA LYS A 443 5.19 3.07 -21.26
C LYS A 443 4.46 3.34 -22.57
N GLN A 444 4.65 2.52 -23.59
CA GLN A 444 3.90 2.62 -24.85
C GLN A 444 2.40 2.36 -24.65
N GLN A 445 2.05 1.36 -23.84
CA GLN A 445 0.65 1.07 -23.49
C GLN A 445 0.01 2.24 -22.73
N VAL A 446 0.68 2.79 -21.72
CA VAL A 446 0.28 4.00 -20.98
C VAL A 446 0.06 5.17 -21.94
N HIS A 447 1.01 5.44 -22.83
CA HIS A 447 0.90 6.51 -23.81
C HIS A 447 -0.28 6.30 -24.76
N ALA A 448 -0.55 5.05 -25.16
CA ALA A 448 -1.65 4.69 -26.05
C ALA A 448 -3.04 4.86 -25.41
N LEU A 449 -3.14 5.11 -24.11
CA LEU A 449 -4.39 5.48 -23.43
C LEU A 449 -4.72 6.96 -23.58
N LEU A 450 -3.73 7.82 -23.86
CA LEU A 450 -3.98 9.25 -24.04
C LEU A 450 -5.03 9.48 -25.12
N GLY A 451 -6.10 10.15 -24.69
CA GLY A 451 -7.22 10.46 -25.55
C GLY A 451 -8.22 9.35 -25.81
N LYS A 452 -8.05 8.17 -25.20
CA LYS A 452 -9.07 7.13 -25.07
C LYS A 452 -9.92 7.39 -23.82
N ASP A 453 -11.08 6.74 -23.80
CA ASP A 453 -11.97 6.78 -22.65
C ASP A 453 -11.71 5.58 -21.73
N PHE A 454 -11.68 5.87 -20.44
CA PHE A 454 -11.68 4.91 -19.35
C PHE A 454 -12.97 4.08 -19.39
N ASN A 455 -12.84 2.76 -19.29
CA ASN A 455 -13.99 1.85 -19.25
C ASN A 455 -14.36 1.56 -17.78
N PRO A 456 -15.47 2.06 -17.24
CA PRO A 456 -15.80 1.86 -15.83
C PRO A 456 -16.14 0.42 -15.45
N ASP A 457 -16.40 -0.46 -16.42
CA ASP A 457 -16.80 -1.85 -16.18
C ASP A 457 -15.61 -2.83 -16.15
N LYS A 458 -14.37 -2.33 -16.13
CA LYS A 458 -13.15 -3.15 -16.01
C LYS A 458 -12.70 -3.38 -14.58
N TRP A 459 -11.98 -4.48 -14.38
CA TRP A 459 -11.23 -4.78 -13.16
C TRP A 459 -9.95 -3.93 -13.08
N TYR A 460 -9.90 -2.97 -12.15
CA TYR A 460 -8.77 -2.03 -12.00
C TYR A 460 -7.91 -2.25 -10.75
N ALA A 461 -8.40 -3.02 -9.78
CA ALA A 461 -7.78 -3.08 -8.47
C ALA A 461 -7.52 -4.53 -8.05
N PHE A 462 -6.30 -4.76 -7.57
CA PHE A 462 -5.79 -6.04 -7.06
C PHE A 462 -5.71 -7.17 -8.07
N ASP A 463 -4.78 -8.06 -7.80
CA ASP A 463 -4.75 -9.36 -8.45
C ASP A 463 -5.72 -10.32 -7.74
N PRO A 464 -6.28 -11.33 -8.43
CA PRO A 464 -7.20 -12.29 -7.82
C PRO A 464 -6.68 -12.98 -6.55
N GLN A 465 -5.38 -13.18 -6.41
CA GLN A 465 -4.73 -13.81 -5.25
C GLN A 465 -4.50 -12.86 -4.07
N ASP A 466 -4.75 -11.56 -4.22
CA ASP A 466 -4.54 -10.60 -3.16
C ASP A 466 -5.52 -10.80 -2.01
N VAL A 467 -5.05 -10.53 -0.80
CA VAL A 467 -5.85 -10.57 0.42
C VAL A 467 -6.13 -9.14 0.82
N ASN A 468 -7.08 -8.53 0.14
CA ASN A 468 -7.49 -7.14 0.36
C ASN A 468 -8.91 -6.91 -0.19
N ALA A 469 -9.42 -5.69 -0.09
CA ALA A 469 -10.58 -5.20 -0.83
C ALA A 469 -10.42 -3.68 -1.05
N ALA A 470 -11.21 -3.09 -1.96
CA ALA A 470 -11.16 -1.65 -2.22
C ALA A 470 -12.47 -1.12 -2.82
N TYR A 471 -12.79 0.10 -2.44
CA TYR A 471 -13.63 1.01 -3.19
C TYR A 471 -12.80 1.84 -4.16
N ILE A 472 -13.23 1.91 -5.42
CA ILE A 472 -12.60 2.74 -6.45
C ILE A 472 -13.57 3.87 -6.81
N PRO A 473 -13.31 5.11 -6.36
CA PRO A 473 -14.21 6.25 -6.57
C PRO A 473 -14.45 6.55 -8.04
N GLU A 474 -13.42 6.42 -8.87
CA GLU A 474 -13.45 6.80 -10.29
C GLU A 474 -14.50 6.02 -11.07
N ASN A 475 -14.73 4.73 -10.79
CA ASN A 475 -15.77 3.95 -11.45
C ASN A 475 -16.93 3.57 -10.52
N ASN A 476 -16.99 4.17 -9.33
CA ASN A 476 -17.94 3.87 -8.27
C ASN A 476 -18.13 2.35 -8.12
N SER A 477 -17.04 1.65 -7.77
CA SER A 477 -17.04 0.19 -7.66
C SER A 477 -16.42 -0.28 -6.36
N ILE A 478 -16.82 -1.49 -5.94
CA ILE A 478 -16.09 -2.26 -4.93
C ILE A 478 -15.48 -3.50 -5.59
N THR A 479 -14.26 -3.85 -5.18
CA THR A 479 -13.51 -5.00 -5.69
C THR A 479 -13.07 -5.90 -4.54
N ILE A 480 -13.46 -7.17 -4.62
CA ILE A 480 -13.20 -8.20 -3.61
C ILE A 480 -12.51 -9.37 -4.31
N PRO A 481 -11.16 -9.45 -4.30
CA PRO A 481 -10.41 -10.53 -4.92
C PRO A 481 -10.70 -11.89 -4.31
N ALA A 482 -10.46 -12.97 -5.05
CA ALA A 482 -10.65 -14.34 -4.55
C ALA A 482 -9.75 -14.67 -3.35
N GLY A 483 -8.58 -14.03 -3.28
CA GLY A 483 -7.56 -14.28 -2.27
C GLY A 483 -8.02 -14.01 -0.84
N ILE A 484 -8.93 -13.05 -0.62
CA ILE A 484 -9.52 -12.80 0.70
C ILE A 484 -10.69 -13.73 1.04
N LEU A 485 -11.25 -14.45 0.06
CA LEU A 485 -12.45 -15.29 0.24
C LEU A 485 -12.10 -16.68 0.83
N GLN A 486 -11.42 -16.67 1.96
CA GLN A 486 -10.98 -17.84 2.71
C GLN A 486 -10.93 -17.54 4.23
N PRO A 487 -10.87 -18.55 5.10
CA PRO A 487 -10.83 -18.33 6.55
C PRO A 487 -9.60 -17.48 6.96
N PRO A 488 -9.72 -16.62 7.98
CA PRO A 488 -10.89 -16.39 8.82
C PRO A 488 -11.89 -15.35 8.26
N PHE A 489 -11.65 -14.81 7.07
CA PHE A 489 -12.51 -13.78 6.49
C PHE A 489 -13.83 -14.36 5.98
N TYR A 490 -13.76 -15.50 5.29
CA TYR A 490 -14.94 -16.15 4.71
C TYR A 490 -14.79 -17.68 4.73
N ASP A 491 -15.85 -18.36 5.17
CA ASP A 491 -16.00 -19.80 5.03
C ASP A 491 -17.47 -20.14 4.81
N ALA A 492 -17.78 -20.84 3.70
CA ALA A 492 -19.13 -21.28 3.39
C ALA A 492 -19.74 -22.21 4.47
N LYS A 493 -18.92 -22.77 5.36
CA LYS A 493 -19.34 -23.64 6.48
C LYS A 493 -19.34 -22.92 7.84
N ALA A 494 -18.86 -21.69 7.93
CA ALA A 494 -18.88 -20.93 9.18
C ALA A 494 -20.30 -20.44 9.53
N SER A 495 -20.47 -20.00 10.77
CA SER A 495 -21.73 -19.35 11.17
C SER A 495 -21.95 -18.07 10.39
N ARG A 496 -23.22 -17.66 10.27
CA ARG A 496 -23.58 -16.39 9.65
C ARG A 496 -22.90 -15.21 10.34
N GLY A 497 -22.83 -15.22 11.67
CA GLY A 497 -22.13 -14.20 12.45
C GLY A 497 -20.66 -14.11 12.09
N ALA A 498 -19.96 -15.24 11.98
CA ALA A 498 -18.56 -15.26 11.59
C ALA A 498 -18.32 -14.67 10.19
N ASN A 499 -19.10 -15.07 9.18
CA ASN A 499 -18.97 -14.49 7.83
C ASN A 499 -19.35 -13.00 7.80
N LEU A 500 -20.34 -12.57 8.59
CA LEU A 500 -20.66 -11.15 8.74
C LEU A 500 -19.52 -10.38 9.40
N GLY A 501 -18.87 -10.94 10.43
CA GLY A 501 -17.76 -10.31 11.16
C GLY A 501 -16.44 -10.28 10.39
N GLY A 502 -16.25 -11.23 9.47
CA GLY A 502 -15.12 -11.27 8.55
C GLY A 502 -15.41 -10.47 7.28
N ILE A 503 -15.75 -11.17 6.19
CA ILE A 503 -15.93 -10.56 4.87
C ILE A 503 -17.12 -9.60 4.83
N GLY A 504 -18.15 -9.79 5.65
CA GLY A 504 -19.31 -8.88 5.71
C GLY A 504 -18.93 -7.47 6.16
N VAL A 505 -18.12 -7.33 7.22
CA VAL A 505 -17.61 -6.02 7.65
C VAL A 505 -16.72 -5.41 6.56
N VAL A 506 -15.86 -6.19 5.92
CA VAL A 506 -15.03 -5.71 4.80
C VAL A 506 -15.90 -5.17 3.66
N ILE A 507 -16.94 -5.89 3.24
CA ILE A 507 -17.87 -5.43 2.21
C ILE A 507 -18.56 -4.11 2.63
N GLY A 508 -19.03 -4.03 3.88
CA GLY A 508 -19.65 -2.82 4.40
C GLY A 508 -18.68 -1.64 4.51
N HIS A 509 -17.42 -1.91 4.81
CA HIS A 509 -16.33 -0.94 4.82
C HIS A 509 -16.12 -0.38 3.40
N GLU A 510 -16.01 -1.24 2.38
CA GLU A 510 -15.87 -0.77 0.99
C GLU A 510 -17.09 0.03 0.50
N ILE A 511 -18.31 -0.35 0.89
CA ILE A 511 -19.50 0.44 0.55
C ILE A 511 -19.49 1.79 1.29
N SER A 512 -18.98 1.85 2.52
CA SER A 512 -18.85 3.10 3.28
C SER A 512 -17.96 4.12 2.61
N HIS A 513 -16.87 3.68 1.97
CA HIS A 513 -15.95 4.57 1.25
C HIS A 513 -16.65 5.36 0.14
N ALA A 514 -17.75 4.86 -0.43
CA ALA A 514 -18.57 5.64 -1.37
C ALA A 514 -19.12 6.94 -0.76
N PHE A 515 -19.15 7.04 0.57
CA PHE A 515 -19.73 8.16 1.29
C PHE A 515 -18.78 8.78 2.33
N ASP A 516 -17.54 8.30 2.47
CA ASP A 516 -16.55 8.94 3.34
C ASP A 516 -16.14 10.35 2.82
N PRO A 517 -15.29 11.12 3.53
CA PRO A 517 -14.87 12.45 3.08
C PRO A 517 -14.23 12.53 1.68
N ASN A 518 -13.66 11.43 1.17
CA ASN A 518 -13.11 11.34 -0.18
C ASN A 518 -14.17 10.90 -1.18
N GLY A 519 -14.83 9.75 -0.98
CA GLY A 519 -15.81 9.21 -1.89
C GLY A 519 -17.06 10.09 -2.01
N SER A 520 -17.45 10.80 -0.95
CA SER A 520 -18.56 11.77 -0.97
C SER A 520 -18.38 12.89 -2.01
N LYS A 521 -17.17 13.12 -2.52
CA LYS A 521 -16.90 14.12 -3.57
C LYS A 521 -17.20 13.61 -4.98
N TYR A 522 -17.42 12.31 -5.14
CA TYR A 522 -17.72 11.64 -6.41
C TYR A 522 -19.20 11.34 -6.54
N ASP A 523 -19.80 11.59 -7.70
CA ASP A 523 -21.19 11.24 -8.02
C ASP A 523 -21.38 9.75 -8.36
N SER A 524 -22.59 9.36 -8.75
CA SER A 524 -22.96 7.97 -9.09
C SER A 524 -22.20 7.39 -10.29
N GLU A 525 -21.61 8.25 -11.13
CA GLU A 525 -20.81 7.87 -12.30
C GLU A 525 -19.30 7.96 -12.02
N GLY A 526 -18.92 8.23 -10.76
CA GLY A 526 -17.53 8.38 -10.34
C GLY A 526 -16.89 9.66 -10.85
N ARG A 527 -17.66 10.74 -11.03
CA ARG A 527 -17.12 12.06 -11.36
C ARG A 527 -16.98 12.91 -10.10
N LEU A 528 -15.84 13.59 -9.93
CA LEU A 528 -15.67 14.66 -8.94
C LEU A 528 -16.64 15.81 -9.27
N LYS A 529 -17.78 15.81 -8.58
CA LYS A 529 -18.89 16.73 -8.82
C LYS A 529 -19.61 16.94 -7.51
N ASN A 530 -19.82 18.21 -7.13
CA ASN A 530 -20.63 18.50 -5.96
C ASN A 530 -22.09 18.12 -6.22
N TRP A 531 -22.59 17.12 -5.49
CA TRP A 531 -23.98 16.70 -5.48
C TRP A 531 -24.70 17.03 -4.16
N TRP A 532 -23.98 17.57 -3.19
CA TRP A 532 -24.50 17.97 -1.90
C TRP A 532 -25.20 19.32 -1.96
N ASN A 533 -26.25 19.48 -1.15
CA ASN A 533 -26.65 20.82 -0.74
C ASN A 533 -25.70 21.32 0.37
N LYS A 534 -25.63 22.65 0.57
CA LYS A 534 -24.69 23.26 1.51
C LYS A 534 -24.90 22.82 2.97
N LYS A 535 -26.15 22.79 3.46
CA LYS A 535 -26.46 22.45 4.86
C LYS A 535 -26.15 20.99 5.18
N ASP A 536 -26.48 20.09 4.25
CA ASP A 536 -26.21 18.66 4.39
C ASP A 536 -24.70 18.40 4.39
N TYR A 537 -23.94 19.12 3.56
CA TYR A 537 -22.48 19.01 3.55
C TYR A 537 -21.85 19.54 4.85
N GLU A 538 -22.33 20.66 5.38
CA GLU A 538 -21.88 21.18 6.68
C GLU A 538 -22.18 20.19 7.83
N ALA A 539 -23.36 19.54 7.80
CA ALA A 539 -23.70 18.50 8.76
C ALA A 539 -22.80 17.27 8.62
N PHE A 540 -22.58 16.80 7.40
CA PHE A 540 -21.65 15.71 7.09
C PHE A 540 -20.24 16.00 7.60
N GLN A 541 -19.69 17.19 7.28
CA GLN A 541 -18.36 17.59 7.75
C GLN A 541 -18.26 17.59 9.27
N LYS A 542 -19.29 18.05 9.98
CA LYS A 542 -19.32 18.03 11.45
C LYS A 542 -19.32 16.61 12.00
N LEU A 543 -20.12 15.71 11.42
CA LEU A 543 -20.18 14.31 11.84
C LEU A 543 -18.87 13.58 11.56
N SER A 544 -18.30 13.73 10.36
CA SER A 544 -17.02 13.13 9.99
C SER A 544 -15.85 13.67 10.84
N ALA A 545 -15.83 14.96 11.14
CA ALA A 545 -14.75 15.56 11.96
C ALA A 545 -14.70 15.04 13.40
N ALA A 546 -15.79 14.45 13.91
CA ALA A 546 -15.82 13.87 15.26
C ALA A 546 -14.94 12.61 15.38
N PHE A 547 -14.64 11.92 14.27
CA PHE A 547 -13.80 10.72 14.27
C PHE A 547 -12.34 11.01 14.65
N GLY A 548 -11.80 12.18 14.26
CA GLY A 548 -10.41 12.54 14.56
C GLY A 548 -10.12 12.54 16.06
N PRO A 549 -10.77 13.40 16.86
CA PRO A 549 -10.57 13.42 18.31
C PRO A 549 -10.97 12.10 19.01
N TYR A 550 -11.90 11.33 18.43
CA TYR A 550 -12.28 10.02 18.96
C TYR A 550 -11.13 9.00 18.83
N TYR A 551 -10.44 8.97 17.68
CA TYR A 551 -9.32 8.08 17.45
C TYR A 551 -8.00 8.58 18.08
N ASP A 552 -7.78 9.90 18.19
CA ASP A 552 -6.61 10.48 18.88
C ASP A 552 -6.46 10.00 20.34
N ALA A 553 -7.57 9.57 20.96
CA ALA A 553 -7.57 9.06 22.33
C ALA A 553 -6.92 7.67 22.47
N TYR A 554 -6.74 6.92 21.38
CA TYR A 554 -6.14 5.58 21.43
C TYR A 554 -4.62 5.66 21.59
N THR A 555 -4.12 4.99 22.64
CA THR A 555 -2.68 4.90 22.92
C THR A 555 -2.12 3.60 22.37
N LEU A 556 -1.06 3.68 21.58
CA LEU A 556 -0.43 2.54 20.89
C LEU A 556 0.72 1.91 21.69
N GLY A 557 1.01 2.44 22.89
CA GLY A 557 2.14 2.08 23.74
C GLY A 557 3.35 2.99 23.53
N GLN A 558 4.30 2.96 24.48
CA GLN A 558 5.54 3.77 24.45
C GLN A 558 5.33 5.30 24.26
N GLY A 559 4.17 5.82 24.65
CA GLY A 559 3.81 7.24 24.46
C GLY A 559 3.38 7.59 23.04
N LEU A 560 3.18 6.61 22.16
CA LEU A 560 2.59 6.79 20.84
C LEU A 560 1.07 6.82 20.93
N HIS A 561 0.48 7.68 20.11
CA HIS A 561 -0.97 7.82 19.94
C HIS A 561 -1.33 7.62 18.48
N GLU A 562 -2.55 7.18 18.22
CA GLU A 562 -3.10 7.23 16.87
C GLU A 562 -3.13 8.67 16.34
N ASN A 563 -2.89 8.83 15.05
CA ASN A 563 -3.15 10.09 14.35
C ASN A 563 -4.59 10.05 13.84
N GLY A 564 -5.54 10.46 14.69
CA GLY A 564 -6.97 10.45 14.40
C GLY A 564 -7.32 11.22 13.13
N LYS A 565 -6.61 12.32 12.84
CA LYS A 565 -6.82 13.09 11.60
C LYS A 565 -6.44 12.30 10.34
N LEU A 566 -5.33 11.56 10.39
CA LEU A 566 -4.90 10.70 9.29
C LEU A 566 -5.85 9.52 9.09
N VAL A 567 -6.30 8.91 10.19
CA VAL A 567 -7.07 7.66 10.13
C VAL A 567 -8.58 7.82 10.02
N SER A 568 -9.09 9.05 10.05
CA SER A 568 -10.53 9.34 10.13
C SER A 568 -11.36 8.72 9.00
N ASN A 569 -10.85 8.68 7.76
CA ASN A 569 -11.62 8.13 6.63
C ASN A 569 -11.82 6.62 6.77
N GLU A 570 -10.75 5.90 7.09
CA GLU A 570 -10.77 4.44 7.32
C GLU A 570 -11.58 4.09 8.57
N ALA A 571 -11.46 4.88 9.63
CA ALA A 571 -12.27 4.73 10.84
C ALA A 571 -13.78 4.89 10.58
N ILE A 572 -14.17 5.85 9.73
CA ILE A 572 -15.56 6.02 9.27
C ILE A 572 -16.02 4.75 8.54
N ALA A 573 -15.18 4.20 7.67
CA ALA A 573 -15.51 2.99 6.91
C ALA A 573 -15.60 1.74 7.80
N ASP A 574 -14.69 1.57 8.77
CA ASP A 574 -14.75 0.51 9.78
C ASP A 574 -16.04 0.56 10.60
N CYS A 575 -16.38 1.75 11.12
CA CYS A 575 -17.61 1.93 11.90
C CYS A 575 -18.85 1.71 11.05
N GLY A 576 -18.86 2.18 9.80
CA GLY A 576 -19.96 1.97 8.85
C GLY A 576 -20.17 0.49 8.54
N GLY A 577 -19.09 -0.21 8.15
CA GLY A 577 -19.14 -1.63 7.83
C GLY A 577 -19.60 -2.51 9.00
N LEU A 578 -19.05 -2.26 10.19
CA LEU A 578 -19.45 -2.97 11.41
C LEU A 578 -20.90 -2.69 11.78
N SER A 579 -21.33 -1.43 11.68
CA SER A 579 -22.69 -1.01 11.99
C SER A 579 -23.72 -1.68 11.09
N VAL A 580 -23.45 -1.83 9.79
CA VAL A 580 -24.35 -2.52 8.86
C VAL A 580 -24.36 -4.03 9.09
N ALA A 581 -23.19 -4.65 9.30
CA ALA A 581 -23.11 -6.08 9.62
C ALA A 581 -23.89 -6.41 10.92
N THR A 582 -23.82 -5.52 11.91
CA THR A 582 -24.57 -5.62 13.18
C THR A 582 -26.09 -5.63 12.95
N GLU A 583 -26.60 -4.83 12.02
CA GLU A 583 -28.04 -4.80 11.71
C GLU A 583 -28.51 -6.08 11.03
N LEU A 584 -27.68 -6.68 10.18
CA LEU A 584 -27.93 -7.99 9.54
C LEU A 584 -27.96 -9.16 10.53
N ALA A 585 -27.48 -8.97 11.76
CA ALA A 585 -27.66 -9.96 12.82
C ALA A 585 -29.07 -9.92 13.44
N HIS A 586 -29.92 -8.94 13.08
CA HIS A 586 -31.31 -8.81 13.54
C HIS A 586 -31.50 -8.86 15.07
N GLY A 587 -30.48 -8.45 15.81
CA GLY A 587 -30.48 -8.47 17.28
C GLY A 587 -30.34 -9.85 17.91
N ASP A 588 -30.06 -10.90 17.13
CA ASP A 588 -29.74 -12.24 17.61
C ASP A 588 -28.39 -12.23 18.35
N GLU A 589 -28.41 -12.55 19.64
CA GLU A 589 -27.22 -12.42 20.49
C GLU A 589 -26.10 -13.38 20.08
N GLY A 590 -26.43 -14.60 19.66
CA GLY A 590 -25.44 -15.59 19.21
C GLY A 590 -24.69 -15.11 17.96
N THR A 591 -25.44 -14.66 16.96
CA THR A 591 -24.90 -14.08 15.72
C THR A 591 -24.04 -12.84 16.00
N LEU A 592 -24.50 -11.95 16.89
CA LEU A 592 -23.74 -10.76 17.28
C LEU A 592 -22.41 -11.11 17.96
N ARG A 593 -22.40 -12.08 18.88
CA ARG A 593 -21.17 -12.53 19.56
C ARG A 593 -20.17 -13.12 18.57
N ASP A 594 -20.62 -13.97 17.65
CA ASP A 594 -19.78 -14.53 16.59
C ASP A 594 -19.22 -13.42 15.68
N LEU A 595 -20.06 -12.48 15.27
CA LEU A 595 -19.68 -11.34 14.42
C LEU A 595 -18.59 -10.51 15.07
N TYR A 596 -18.80 -10.04 16.30
CA TYR A 596 -17.83 -9.19 16.99
C TYR A 596 -16.51 -9.91 17.26
N ARG A 597 -16.56 -11.19 17.64
CA ARG A 597 -15.33 -12.00 17.80
C ARG A 597 -14.57 -12.18 16.49
N THR A 598 -15.26 -12.47 15.39
CA THR A 598 -14.57 -12.63 14.10
C THR A 598 -14.02 -11.31 13.59
N PHE A 599 -14.75 -10.20 13.76
CA PHE A 599 -14.24 -8.86 13.47
C PHE A 599 -12.96 -8.55 14.25
N ALA A 600 -12.94 -8.83 15.56
CA ALA A 600 -11.72 -8.69 16.34
C ALA A 600 -10.60 -9.62 15.83
N THR A 601 -10.95 -10.87 15.49
CA THR A 601 -9.99 -11.89 15.04
C THR A 601 -9.27 -11.46 13.77
N VAL A 602 -9.97 -11.01 12.72
CA VAL A 602 -9.36 -10.72 11.41
C VAL A 602 -8.31 -9.60 11.45
N PHE A 603 -8.43 -8.67 12.41
CA PHE A 603 -7.49 -7.57 12.60
C PHE A 603 -6.32 -7.88 13.55
N ALA A 604 -6.23 -9.10 14.08
CA ALA A 604 -5.09 -9.53 14.88
C ALA A 604 -3.76 -9.30 14.14
N THR A 605 -2.91 -8.45 14.69
CA THR A 605 -1.67 -8.02 14.04
C THR A 605 -0.49 -7.90 15.01
N LYS A 606 0.70 -8.24 14.53
CA LYS A 606 2.02 -7.96 15.10
C LYS A 606 2.88 -7.27 14.07
N MET A 607 3.71 -6.34 14.52
CA MET A 607 4.66 -5.63 13.68
C MET A 607 5.99 -5.51 14.39
N THR A 608 7.07 -5.33 13.64
CA THR A 608 8.32 -4.81 14.17
C THR A 608 8.11 -3.36 14.62
N ASP A 609 8.85 -2.91 15.64
CA ASP A 609 8.75 -1.54 16.13
C ASP A 609 9.02 -0.52 15.02
N GLN A 610 9.97 -0.84 14.13
CA GLN A 610 10.34 0.00 12.99
C GLN A 610 9.20 0.15 11.98
N LEU A 611 8.46 -0.93 11.69
CA LEU A 611 7.29 -0.86 10.82
C LEU A 611 6.14 -0.13 11.50
N LEU A 612 5.90 -0.36 12.80
CA LEU A 612 4.86 0.34 13.56
C LEU A 612 5.07 1.86 13.53
N LEU A 613 6.29 2.33 13.79
CA LEU A 613 6.63 3.75 13.74
C LEU A 613 6.38 4.35 12.35
N TYR A 614 6.73 3.62 11.29
CA TYR A 614 6.46 4.05 9.93
C TYR A 614 4.96 4.16 9.64
N LEU A 615 4.17 3.15 10.02
CA LEU A 615 2.73 3.11 9.70
C LEU A 615 1.94 4.15 10.49
N VAL A 616 2.23 4.36 11.78
CA VAL A 616 1.53 5.39 12.60
C VAL A 616 1.64 6.80 12.01
N GLN A 617 2.72 7.07 11.26
CA GLN A 617 2.94 8.37 10.62
C GLN A 617 2.37 8.46 9.20
N ASN A 618 2.17 7.35 8.51
CA ASN A 618 1.99 7.34 7.05
C ASN A 618 0.79 6.54 6.54
N ASP A 619 0.32 5.56 7.30
CA ASP A 619 -0.80 4.69 6.95
C ASP A 619 -2.13 5.35 7.36
N PRO A 620 -3.10 5.52 6.45
CA PRO A 620 -4.43 6.02 6.82
C PRO A 620 -5.27 5.01 7.61
N HIS A 621 -4.85 3.76 7.78
CA HIS A 621 -5.63 2.81 8.58
C HIS A 621 -5.26 2.91 10.06
N PRO A 622 -6.26 2.89 10.98
CA PRO A 622 -5.94 2.70 12.39
C PRO A 622 -5.22 1.36 12.60
N THR A 623 -4.43 1.25 13.67
CA THR A 623 -3.84 -0.02 14.09
C THR A 623 -4.93 -1.04 14.41
N GLY A 624 -4.62 -2.35 14.30
CA GLY A 624 -5.61 -3.41 14.50
C GLY A 624 -6.41 -3.31 15.80
N GLU A 625 -5.77 -2.88 16.90
CA GLU A 625 -6.45 -2.67 18.17
C GLU A 625 -7.39 -1.45 18.14
N ALA A 626 -6.95 -0.32 17.59
CA ALA A 626 -7.78 0.88 17.44
C ALA A 626 -8.95 0.66 16.46
N ARG A 627 -8.75 -0.08 15.37
CA ARG A 627 -9.84 -0.48 14.44
C ARG A 627 -10.93 -1.24 15.18
N VAL A 628 -10.53 -2.27 15.93
CA VAL A 628 -11.46 -3.17 16.62
C VAL A 628 -12.16 -2.47 17.77
N ASN A 629 -11.40 -1.95 18.73
CA ASN A 629 -11.98 -1.36 19.93
C ASN A 629 -12.71 -0.04 19.60
N GLY A 630 -12.16 0.77 18.67
CA GLY A 630 -12.79 1.99 18.17
C GLY A 630 -14.18 1.76 17.61
N ALA A 631 -14.30 0.83 16.65
CA ALA A 631 -15.57 0.56 15.99
C ALA A 631 -16.58 -0.14 16.91
N LEU A 632 -16.14 -1.08 17.77
CA LEU A 632 -17.02 -1.77 18.71
C LEU A 632 -17.59 -0.83 19.78
N SER A 633 -16.76 0.03 20.35
CA SER A 633 -17.19 1.03 21.35
C SER A 633 -18.14 2.08 20.76
N ALA A 634 -18.10 2.30 19.45
CA ALA A 634 -19.06 3.11 18.72
C ALA A 634 -20.35 2.35 18.33
N THR A 635 -20.45 1.03 18.54
CA THR A 635 -21.57 0.20 18.04
C THR A 635 -22.54 -0.20 19.16
N ASN A 636 -23.79 0.28 19.12
CA ASN A 636 -24.78 0.02 20.18
C ASN A 636 -25.09 -1.47 20.41
N GLY A 637 -25.06 -2.29 19.34
CA GLY A 637 -25.29 -3.72 19.45
C GLY A 637 -24.25 -4.44 20.32
N PHE A 638 -23.02 -3.91 20.40
CA PHE A 638 -21.94 -4.46 21.20
C PHE A 638 -22.24 -4.35 22.70
N TYR A 639 -22.76 -3.20 23.15
CA TYR A 639 -23.16 -2.97 24.54
C TYR A 639 -24.21 -3.99 25.01
N LYS A 640 -25.19 -4.29 24.15
CA LYS A 640 -26.22 -5.29 24.45
C LYS A 640 -25.64 -6.71 24.48
N ALA A 641 -24.82 -7.07 23.49
CA ALA A 641 -24.27 -8.42 23.36
C ALA A 641 -23.27 -8.79 24.47
N TYR A 642 -22.51 -7.82 24.99
CA TYR A 642 -21.46 -8.07 26.01
C TYR A 642 -21.75 -7.43 27.37
N GLY A 643 -22.88 -6.74 27.53
CA GLY A 643 -23.28 -6.12 28.78
C GLY A 643 -22.30 -5.04 29.22
N ILE A 644 -21.92 -4.14 28.31
CA ILE A 644 -20.97 -3.04 28.58
C ILE A 644 -21.68 -1.93 29.36
N GLU A 645 -21.11 -1.53 30.50
CA GLU A 645 -21.65 -0.58 31.46
C GLU A 645 -20.66 0.55 31.78
N PRO A 646 -21.11 1.70 32.33
CA PRO A 646 -20.20 2.74 32.79
C PRO A 646 -19.16 2.19 33.77
N GLY A 647 -17.88 2.42 33.47
CA GLY A 647 -16.74 1.92 34.26
C GLY A 647 -15.94 0.82 33.56
N ASP A 648 -16.53 0.13 32.59
CA ASP A 648 -15.83 -0.82 31.72
C ASP A 648 -14.88 -0.09 30.75
N GLY A 649 -13.72 -0.67 30.44
CA GLY A 649 -12.74 -0.03 29.54
C GLY A 649 -13.23 0.21 28.11
N MET A 650 -14.17 -0.59 27.61
CA MET A 650 -14.79 -0.43 26.29
C MET A 650 -15.97 0.54 26.29
N TYR A 651 -16.36 1.11 27.44
CA TYR A 651 -17.49 2.02 27.54
C TYR A 651 -17.15 3.42 27.02
N VAL A 652 -17.92 3.87 26.03
CA VAL A 652 -17.99 5.26 25.60
C VAL A 652 -19.39 5.80 25.88
N GLU A 653 -19.47 6.97 26.53
CA GLU A 653 -20.73 7.66 26.77
C GLU A 653 -21.52 7.83 25.45
N PRO A 654 -22.85 7.60 25.42
CA PRO A 654 -23.63 7.64 24.19
C PRO A 654 -23.43 8.90 23.32
N GLN A 655 -23.30 10.07 23.94
CA GLN A 655 -23.06 11.36 23.28
C GLN A 655 -21.65 11.54 22.70
N LYS A 656 -20.69 10.71 23.08
CA LYS A 656 -19.30 10.72 22.60
C LYS A 656 -19.04 9.64 21.54
N ARG A 657 -19.99 8.74 21.29
CA ARG A 657 -19.88 7.73 20.23
C ARG A 657 -19.97 8.40 18.86
N VAL A 658 -19.09 7.98 17.96
CA VAL A 658 -19.07 8.49 16.58
C VAL A 658 -20.01 7.67 15.71
N HIS A 659 -20.80 8.36 14.88
CA HIS A 659 -21.78 7.75 13.98
C HIS A 659 -21.93 8.60 12.72
N LEU A 660 -22.12 7.95 11.57
CA LEU A 660 -22.32 8.64 10.29
C LEU A 660 -23.42 8.00 9.44
N TRP A 661 -23.27 6.73 9.05
CA TRP A 661 -24.13 6.03 8.10
C TRP A 661 -25.07 4.97 8.69
#